data_AF-A0A178EQ41-F1
#
_entry.id   AF-A0A178EQ41-F1
#
_cell.length_a   1.000
_cell.length_b   1.000
_cell.length_c   1.000
_cell.angle_alpha   90.00
_cell.angle_beta   90.00
_cell.angle_gamma   90.00
#
_symmetry.space_group_name_H-M   'P 1'
#
loop_
_entity.id
_entity.type
_entity.pdbx_description
1 polymer ?
#
loop_
_entity_poly.entity_id
_entity_poly.type
_entity_poly.pdbx_seq_one_letter_code
_entity_poly.pdbx_strand_id
1 'polypeptide(L)'
;MASRATLFMTPAETERIQKTAQEHVRKRQGQAGQPREAHDTKALVQQAVGKSVMDDFAAAALDLGTLPKDKSEDTVPAYAVGCQYLPCTTSLADLEPIKLSDLRMETHHRGRVLSLRRISPVVKLRSSSWTIVQEAGSDDADRLELSLHNTRNGEDILDSASAFFIKEPYYTLNTNHESVIRVDHPSDMIITTYSDNPSSWRNNTGNKDSASTASKSATQCKEEGNAALGKKAYWRAHACYSDGLKSIPKDDDSTLRKDIYRNRSYVNLLLQRYDEAISDAFASLTHGTEEEQKALDAKAYSRAGSAAYSLGDFQAAKGFFEEQEKLQPDDRLVKINLKRIKLRSQEKESGTYDLQKVASSLSKLQGRADVASYYGFTEIKESPGAGRGLFATRDIEPNETIMYEKAFCVVWSHDPEAMSCLTIDMRDNAKIRVFPSGLHKAIVQKLMNNPSQVERVLALCGEYEGLGNKLREIDGQPVLDTFQLHDIVQRNAFGPGQQTENEDVTNASTGLWSRASYINHSCVANTKKDFIGDLIILRATRRILAGEELTHCYDDNSDYSTRVATIERTWGFKCQCKLCVAEEADGEELRQKRANLEKEVGNFMKKENAQQPKKIAIIRAKRLRQNILDTYDQNKYKDLPRRALFGIEQWLQAARAL
;
A
#
# COMPACT_ATOMS: atom_id res chain seq x y z
N MET A 1 8.75 -20.75 -21.12
CA MET A 1 8.97 -20.77 -19.66
C MET A 1 7.63 -20.44 -19.02
N ALA A 2 7.04 -21.36 -18.25
CA ALA A 2 5.86 -21.01 -17.46
C ALA A 2 6.29 -19.96 -16.43
N SER A 3 5.60 -18.83 -16.36
CA SER A 3 5.96 -17.77 -15.42
C SER A 3 5.81 -18.29 -14.00
N ARG A 4 6.84 -18.11 -13.17
CA ARG A 4 6.78 -18.30 -11.70
C ARG A 4 5.78 -17.36 -11.00
N ALA A 5 5.04 -16.56 -11.77
CA ALA A 5 4.14 -15.52 -11.30
C ALA A 5 2.68 -15.98 -11.13
N THR A 6 2.34 -17.25 -11.42
CA THR A 6 0.96 -17.75 -11.30
C THR A 6 0.85 -18.76 -10.17
N LEU A 7 0.08 -18.43 -9.14
CA LEU A 7 -0.28 -19.37 -8.08
C LEU A 7 -1.36 -20.34 -8.58
N PHE A 8 -0.99 -21.61 -8.73
CA PHE A 8 -1.96 -22.67 -9.04
C PHE A 8 -2.38 -23.33 -7.73
N MET A 9 -3.64 -23.15 -7.34
CA MET A 9 -4.26 -23.91 -6.27
C MET A 9 -5.23 -24.93 -6.86
N THR A 10 -5.15 -26.17 -6.39
CA THR A 10 -6.13 -27.19 -6.75
C THR A 10 -7.48 -26.88 -6.10
N PRO A 11 -8.62 -27.31 -6.69
CA PRO A 11 -9.93 -27.14 -6.06
C PRO A 11 -10.00 -27.70 -4.63
N ALA A 12 -9.32 -28.83 -4.37
CA ALA A 12 -9.24 -29.45 -3.04
C ALA A 12 -8.46 -28.57 -2.04
N GLU A 13 -7.37 -27.93 -2.46
CA GLU A 13 -6.64 -26.99 -1.60
C GLU A 13 -7.45 -25.73 -1.32
N THR A 14 -8.14 -25.19 -2.33
CA THR A 14 -9.06 -24.06 -2.15
C THR A 14 -10.13 -24.40 -1.11
N GLU A 15 -10.83 -25.53 -1.26
CA GLU A 15 -11.86 -25.96 -0.33
C GLU A 15 -11.30 -26.16 1.09
N ARG A 16 -10.10 -26.76 1.23
CA ARG A 16 -9.44 -26.94 2.52
C ARG A 16 -9.15 -25.61 3.22
N ILE A 17 -8.63 -24.61 2.50
CA ILE A 17 -8.33 -23.28 3.07
C ILE A 17 -9.61 -22.57 3.47
N GLN A 18 -10.65 -22.61 2.62
CA GLN A 18 -11.95 -22.03 2.90
C GLN A 18 -12.58 -22.64 4.16
N LYS A 19 -12.57 -23.97 4.26
CA LYS A 19 -13.10 -24.69 5.42
C LYS A 19 -12.34 -24.33 6.70
N THR A 20 -11.00 -24.30 6.64
CA THR A 20 -10.15 -23.90 7.77
C THR A 20 -10.51 -22.49 8.27
N ALA A 21 -10.67 -21.53 7.37
CA ALA A 21 -11.04 -20.16 7.72
C ALA A 21 -12.45 -20.07 8.34
N GLN A 22 -13.42 -20.77 7.76
CA GLN A 22 -14.78 -20.85 8.30
C GLN A 22 -14.83 -21.51 9.68
N GLU A 23 -14.09 -22.60 9.89
CA GLU A 23 -13.97 -23.27 11.19
C GLU A 23 -13.31 -22.36 12.23
N HIS A 24 -12.28 -21.60 11.84
CA HIS A 24 -11.64 -20.64 12.72
C HIS A 24 -12.62 -19.55 13.17
N VAL A 25 -13.45 -19.00 12.26
CA VAL A 25 -14.52 -18.06 12.61
C VAL A 25 -15.55 -18.70 13.55
N ARG A 26 -15.99 -19.94 13.28
CA ARG A 26 -16.94 -20.66 14.15
C ARG A 26 -16.39 -20.87 15.56
N LYS A 27 -15.11 -21.25 15.70
CA LYS A 27 -14.47 -21.43 17.00
C LYS A 27 -14.42 -20.13 17.81
N ARG A 28 -14.04 -19.04 17.16
CA ARG A 28 -14.07 -17.69 17.74
C ARG A 28 -15.47 -17.37 18.26
N GLN A 29 -16.49 -17.47 17.40
CA GLN A 29 -17.88 -17.22 17.78
C GLN A 29 -18.39 -18.13 18.90
N GLY A 30 -17.95 -19.38 18.95
CA GLY A 30 -18.31 -20.33 20.01
C GLY A 30 -17.77 -19.96 21.39
N GLN A 31 -16.73 -19.14 21.47
CA GLN A 31 -16.17 -18.62 22.73
C GLN A 31 -16.66 -17.21 23.06
N ALA A 32 -17.49 -16.58 22.21
CA ALA A 32 -17.91 -15.20 22.39
C ALA A 32 -18.53 -14.93 23.78
N GLY A 33 -18.09 -13.85 24.42
CA GLY A 33 -18.58 -13.42 25.73
C GLY A 33 -17.99 -14.17 26.94
N GLN A 34 -17.25 -15.26 26.72
CA GLN A 34 -16.52 -15.94 27.79
C GLN A 34 -15.52 -14.96 28.45
N PRO A 35 -15.41 -14.94 29.78
CA PRO A 35 -14.45 -14.09 30.46
C PRO A 35 -13.01 -14.51 30.13
N ARG A 36 -12.08 -13.54 30.14
CA ARG A 36 -10.65 -13.83 30.03
C ARG A 36 -10.22 -14.85 31.08
N GLU A 37 -9.44 -15.84 30.64
CA GLU A 37 -8.70 -16.74 31.52
C GLU A 37 -7.36 -16.10 31.89
N ALA A 38 -7.01 -16.11 33.18
CA ALA A 38 -5.72 -15.61 33.63
C ALA A 38 -4.61 -16.60 33.25
N HIS A 39 -3.57 -16.08 32.60
CA HIS A 39 -2.40 -16.85 32.19
C HIS A 39 -1.24 -16.62 33.15
N ASP A 40 -0.36 -17.63 33.32
CA ASP A 40 0.88 -17.44 34.05
C ASP A 40 1.80 -16.47 33.29
N THR A 41 2.00 -15.28 33.85
CA THR A 41 2.85 -14.22 33.31
C THR A 41 4.26 -14.72 32.97
N LYS A 42 4.82 -15.59 33.81
CA LYS A 42 6.18 -16.12 33.59
C LYS A 42 6.22 -17.04 32.38
N ALA A 43 5.25 -17.95 32.24
CA ALA A 43 5.12 -18.82 31.07
C ALA A 43 4.95 -18.01 29.77
N LEU A 44 4.11 -16.97 29.77
CA LEU A 44 3.92 -16.10 28.61
C LEU A 44 5.22 -15.40 28.18
N VAL A 45 5.93 -14.80 29.13
CA VAL A 45 7.22 -14.12 28.86
C VAL A 45 8.25 -15.13 28.34
N GLN A 46 8.33 -16.33 28.93
CA GLN A 46 9.22 -17.40 28.45
C GLN A 46 8.88 -17.83 27.02
N GLN A 47 7.60 -17.90 26.66
CA GLN A 47 7.16 -18.20 25.29
C GLN A 47 7.66 -17.15 24.30
N ALA A 48 7.47 -15.86 24.62
CA ALA A 48 7.92 -14.76 23.78
C ALA A 48 9.46 -14.71 23.64
N VAL A 49 10.18 -14.89 24.74
CA VAL A 49 11.65 -14.96 24.74
C VAL A 49 12.14 -16.13 23.90
N GLY A 50 11.58 -17.33 24.10
CA GLY A 50 11.94 -18.51 23.33
C GLY A 50 11.70 -18.32 21.84
N LYS A 51 10.59 -17.68 21.47
CA LYS A 51 10.27 -17.39 20.06
C LYS A 51 11.20 -16.37 19.43
N SER A 52 11.45 -15.25 20.11
CA SER A 52 12.38 -14.20 19.67
C SER A 52 13.79 -14.76 19.48
N VAL A 53 14.28 -15.58 20.42
CA VAL A 53 15.61 -16.19 20.34
C VAL A 53 15.70 -17.17 19.17
N MET A 54 14.67 -17.97 18.91
CA MET A 54 14.64 -18.85 17.73
C MET A 54 14.71 -18.06 16.42
N ASP A 55 14.05 -16.91 16.35
CA ASP A 55 14.09 -16.04 15.17
C ASP A 55 15.47 -15.36 15.03
N ASP A 56 16.09 -14.93 16.13
CA ASP A 56 17.47 -14.38 16.13
C ASP A 56 18.50 -15.42 15.70
N PHE A 57 18.40 -16.67 16.18
CA PHE A 57 19.26 -17.76 15.74
C PHE A 57 19.08 -18.09 14.26
N ALA A 58 17.83 -18.08 13.78
CA ALA A 58 17.57 -18.24 12.36
C ALA A 58 18.23 -17.12 11.56
N ALA A 59 18.09 -15.86 11.99
CA ALA A 59 18.70 -14.71 11.31
C ALA A 59 20.24 -14.76 11.32
N ALA A 60 20.86 -15.10 12.46
CA ALA A 60 22.32 -15.14 12.61
C ALA A 60 22.98 -16.30 11.84
N ALA A 61 22.31 -17.44 11.70
CA ALA A 61 22.80 -18.56 10.89
C ALA A 61 22.92 -18.21 9.39
N LEU A 62 22.33 -17.09 8.96
CA LEU A 62 22.16 -16.70 7.55
C LEU A 62 23.04 -15.50 7.15
N ASP A 63 23.86 -14.98 8.07
CA ASP A 63 24.83 -13.89 7.83
C ASP A 63 26.14 -14.37 7.16
N LEU A 64 26.26 -15.66 6.86
CA LEU A 64 27.26 -16.22 5.93
C LEU A 64 26.74 -16.18 4.48
N GLY A 65 26.59 -14.98 3.92
CA GLY A 65 26.66 -14.73 2.48
C GLY A 65 25.49 -15.18 1.59
N THR A 66 24.36 -15.63 2.13
CA THR A 66 23.11 -15.83 1.36
C THR A 66 21.90 -15.65 2.27
N LEU A 67 20.98 -14.76 1.85
CA LEU A 67 19.70 -14.50 2.52
C LEU A 67 18.95 -15.81 2.86
N PRO A 68 18.18 -15.86 3.97
CA PRO A 68 17.35 -16.99 4.38
C PRO A 68 16.45 -17.56 3.26
N LYS A 69 16.74 -18.78 2.82
CA LYS A 69 15.89 -19.60 1.94
C LYS A 69 15.03 -20.63 2.66
N ASP A 70 14.86 -20.56 3.99
CA ASP A 70 14.14 -21.62 4.70
C ASP A 70 12.96 -21.12 5.57
N LYS A 71 11.79 -21.11 4.93
CA LYS A 71 10.47 -21.54 5.44
C LYS A 71 9.49 -21.47 4.27
N SER A 72 9.52 -22.53 3.46
CA SER A 72 8.74 -22.76 2.23
C SER A 72 8.70 -21.59 1.24
N GLU A 73 9.52 -21.65 0.20
CA GLU A 73 9.35 -20.81 -1.01
C GLU A 73 7.93 -20.96 -1.63
N ASP A 74 7.15 -21.96 -1.19
CA ASP A 74 5.82 -22.30 -1.73
C ASP A 74 4.61 -21.83 -0.91
N THR A 75 4.75 -21.24 0.30
CA THR A 75 3.57 -20.89 1.12
C THR A 75 3.33 -19.38 1.22
N VAL A 76 2.31 -18.93 0.49
CA VAL A 76 1.80 -17.55 0.57
C VAL A 76 0.98 -17.39 1.86
N PRO A 77 1.30 -16.43 2.76
CA PRO A 77 0.55 -16.23 3.99
C PRO A 77 -0.91 -15.89 3.66
N ALA A 78 -1.85 -16.42 4.45
CA ALA A 78 -3.29 -16.20 4.25
C ALA A 78 -3.96 -15.63 5.50
N TYR A 79 -4.85 -14.65 5.35
CA TYR A 79 -5.69 -14.17 6.44
C TYR A 79 -7.13 -13.91 5.99
N ALA A 80 -8.07 -13.97 6.94
CA ALA A 80 -9.49 -13.78 6.66
C ALA A 80 -9.88 -12.29 6.70
N VAL A 81 -10.59 -11.84 5.67
CA VAL A 81 -11.18 -10.51 5.54
C VAL A 81 -12.70 -10.68 5.65
N GLY A 82 -13.36 -10.03 6.60
CA GLY A 82 -14.83 -10.14 6.73
C GLY A 82 -15.36 -10.15 8.16
N CYS A 83 -14.49 -10.15 9.17
CA CYS A 83 -14.82 -9.71 10.53
C CYS A 83 -14.42 -8.25 10.71
N GLN A 84 -14.85 -7.40 9.77
CA GLN A 84 -14.50 -5.98 9.74
C GLN A 84 -15.17 -5.26 10.90
N TYR A 85 -14.48 -4.27 11.44
CA TYR A 85 -14.99 -3.44 12.51
C TYR A 85 -14.39 -2.04 12.39
N LEU A 86 -15.12 -1.02 12.84
CA LEU A 86 -14.65 0.36 12.76
C LEU A 86 -13.52 0.63 13.78
N PRO A 87 -12.52 1.46 13.42
CA PRO A 87 -11.55 1.99 14.38
C PRO A 87 -12.24 2.87 15.42
N CYS A 88 -11.58 3.10 16.56
CA CYS A 88 -12.06 3.98 17.60
C CYS A 88 -12.01 5.45 17.15
N THR A 89 -13.17 6.10 17.14
CA THR A 89 -13.32 7.53 16.80
C THR A 89 -13.56 8.43 18.01
N THR A 90 -13.51 7.88 19.23
CA THR A 90 -13.67 8.62 20.49
C THR A 90 -12.33 9.19 20.95
N SER A 91 -12.29 10.41 21.49
CA SER A 91 -11.07 10.97 22.09
C SER A 91 -10.61 10.14 23.28
N LEU A 92 -9.31 10.04 23.51
CA LEU A 92 -8.75 9.35 24.68
C LEU A 92 -9.35 9.85 26.01
N ALA A 93 -9.64 11.15 26.12
CA ALA A 93 -10.18 11.75 27.34
C ALA A 93 -11.60 11.28 27.68
N ASP A 94 -12.35 10.83 26.68
CA ASP A 94 -13.76 10.42 26.81
C ASP A 94 -13.90 8.88 26.95
N LEU A 95 -12.79 8.14 26.96
CA LEU A 95 -12.80 6.69 27.14
C LEU A 95 -12.72 6.31 28.62
N GLU A 96 -13.54 5.33 29.01
CA GLU A 96 -13.50 4.80 30.37
C GLU A 96 -12.43 3.71 30.52
N PRO A 97 -11.64 3.69 31.61
CA PRO A 97 -10.69 2.61 31.84
C PRO A 97 -11.37 1.22 31.90
N ILE A 98 -10.64 0.20 31.46
CA ILE A 98 -10.99 -1.22 31.62
C ILE A 98 -9.76 -2.01 32.08
N LYS A 99 -9.95 -3.09 32.85
CA LYS A 99 -8.88 -4.00 33.26
C LYS A 99 -8.77 -5.21 32.34
N LEU A 100 -7.63 -5.90 32.38
CA LEU A 100 -7.46 -7.18 31.68
C LEU A 100 -8.51 -8.20 32.14
N SER A 101 -8.80 -8.28 33.44
CA SER A 101 -9.77 -9.20 34.01
C SER A 101 -11.21 -8.98 33.53
N ASP A 102 -11.53 -7.79 33.00
CA ASP A 102 -12.85 -7.45 32.47
C ASP A 102 -13.03 -7.87 31.00
N LEU A 103 -11.93 -8.27 30.33
CA LEU A 103 -11.97 -8.62 28.91
C LEU A 103 -12.80 -9.88 28.67
N ARG A 104 -13.52 -9.87 27.54
CA ARG A 104 -14.34 -11.00 27.07
C ARG A 104 -13.94 -11.42 25.67
N MET A 105 -13.98 -12.74 25.43
CA MET A 105 -13.66 -13.34 24.14
C MET A 105 -14.57 -12.84 23.02
N GLU A 106 -13.97 -12.66 21.84
CA GLU A 106 -14.57 -12.06 20.64
C GLU A 106 -15.35 -10.77 20.89
N THR A 107 -14.82 -9.89 21.75
CA THR A 107 -15.50 -8.66 22.15
C THR A 107 -14.63 -7.44 21.88
N HIS A 108 -15.19 -6.47 21.15
CA HIS A 108 -14.68 -5.10 21.07
C HIS A 108 -15.25 -4.31 22.24
N HIS A 109 -14.39 -3.91 23.18
CA HIS A 109 -14.82 -3.20 24.38
C HIS A 109 -15.00 -1.71 24.05
N ARG A 110 -16.07 -1.37 23.33
CA ARG A 110 -16.37 -0.01 22.86
C ARG A 110 -16.47 0.99 24.01
N GLY A 111 -15.99 2.22 23.78
CA GLY A 111 -15.92 3.27 24.81
C GLY A 111 -14.91 3.00 25.94
N ARG A 112 -14.08 1.97 25.83
CA ARG A 112 -13.08 1.60 26.85
C ARG A 112 -11.66 1.88 26.41
N VAL A 113 -10.76 2.04 27.38
CA VAL A 113 -9.31 2.13 27.16
C VAL A 113 -8.53 1.26 28.14
N LEU A 114 -7.55 0.53 27.62
CA LEU A 114 -6.69 -0.36 28.39
C LEU A 114 -5.26 0.20 28.45
N SER A 115 -4.68 0.27 29.65
CA SER A 115 -3.32 0.79 29.90
C SER A 115 -2.33 -0.36 30.09
N LEU A 116 -1.32 -0.42 29.22
CA LEU A 116 -0.43 -1.57 29.14
C LEU A 116 1.05 -1.14 29.09
N ARG A 117 1.90 -1.97 29.70
CA ARG A 117 3.36 -1.90 29.58
C ARG A 117 3.91 -3.16 28.93
N ARG A 118 4.92 -3.03 28.08
CA ARG A 118 5.61 -4.17 27.48
C ARG A 118 6.57 -4.82 28.49
N ILE A 119 6.50 -6.14 28.62
CA ILE A 119 7.31 -6.93 29.57
C ILE A 119 8.10 -8.07 28.92
N SER A 120 8.11 -8.16 27.58
CA SER A 120 8.84 -9.19 26.83
C SER A 120 9.46 -8.61 25.55
N PRO A 121 10.30 -9.35 24.82
CA PRO A 121 10.72 -8.94 23.47
C PRO A 121 9.51 -8.97 22.52
N VAL A 122 9.67 -8.34 21.36
CA VAL A 122 8.69 -8.37 20.27
C VAL A 122 9.04 -9.50 19.33
N VAL A 123 8.06 -10.35 19.03
CA VAL A 123 8.16 -11.37 18.00
C VAL A 123 7.63 -10.79 16.70
N LYS A 124 8.47 -10.72 15.67
CA LYS A 124 8.14 -10.15 14.37
C LYS A 124 7.80 -11.26 13.37
N LEU A 125 6.60 -11.21 12.83
CA LEU A 125 6.13 -12.10 11.76
C LEU A 125 5.97 -11.29 10.47
N ARG A 126 5.78 -11.97 9.32
CA ARG A 126 5.60 -11.29 8.03
C ARG A 126 4.39 -10.35 8.01
N SER A 127 3.28 -10.77 8.62
CA SER A 127 1.99 -10.07 8.58
C SER A 127 1.51 -9.59 9.95
N SER A 128 2.34 -9.65 10.99
CA SER A 128 2.00 -9.16 12.32
C SER A 128 3.25 -9.05 13.20
N SER A 129 3.12 -8.38 14.34
CA SER A 129 4.08 -8.54 15.44
C SER A 129 3.33 -8.64 16.76
N TRP A 130 3.91 -9.33 17.73
CA TRP A 130 3.27 -9.51 19.03
C TRP A 130 4.27 -9.49 20.18
N THR A 131 3.77 -9.19 21.37
CA THR A 131 4.56 -9.13 22.60
C THR A 131 3.67 -9.46 23.80
N ILE A 132 4.28 -9.70 24.96
CA ILE A 132 3.56 -9.83 26.23
C ILE A 132 3.52 -8.48 26.90
N VAL A 133 2.31 -8.13 27.33
CA VAL A 133 1.98 -6.88 27.99
C VAL A 133 1.44 -7.15 29.37
N GLN A 134 1.67 -6.22 30.27
CA GLN A 134 1.15 -6.25 31.63
C GLN A 134 0.27 -5.03 31.87
N GLU A 135 -0.83 -5.21 32.58
CA GLU A 135 -1.68 -4.11 33.04
C GLU A 135 -0.89 -3.21 34.01
N ALA A 136 -1.03 -1.89 33.84
CA ALA A 136 -0.40 -0.94 34.73
C ALA A 136 -0.94 -1.08 36.17
N GLY A 137 -0.05 -1.37 37.13
CA GLY A 137 -0.41 -1.56 38.53
C GLY A 137 -1.01 -2.93 38.89
N SER A 138 -0.95 -3.91 37.98
CA SER A 138 -1.38 -5.29 38.20
C SER A 138 -0.29 -6.28 37.78
N ASP A 139 -0.36 -7.50 38.31
CA ASP A 139 0.47 -8.62 37.85
C ASP A 139 -0.10 -9.34 36.61
N ASP A 140 -1.35 -9.03 36.25
CA ASP A 140 -2.03 -9.58 35.08
C ASP A 140 -1.30 -9.24 33.78
N ALA A 141 -1.02 -10.28 32.99
CA ALA A 141 -0.42 -10.16 31.68
C ALA A 141 -1.24 -10.89 30.61
N ASP A 142 -1.12 -10.42 29.38
CA ASP A 142 -1.70 -11.08 28.21
C ASP A 142 -0.87 -10.79 26.96
N ARG A 143 -1.23 -11.42 25.84
CA ARG A 143 -0.60 -11.18 24.55
C ARG A 143 -1.26 -10.00 23.85
N LEU A 144 -0.44 -9.10 23.32
CA LEU A 144 -0.86 -8.06 22.39
C LEU A 144 -0.29 -8.34 21.00
N GLU A 145 -1.13 -8.26 19.97
CA GLU A 145 -0.76 -8.48 18.58
C GLU A 145 -1.21 -7.30 17.69
N LEU A 146 -0.27 -6.74 16.93
CA LEU A 146 -0.53 -5.78 15.87
C LEU A 146 -0.60 -6.52 14.53
N SER A 147 -1.76 -6.45 13.88
CA SER A 147 -2.04 -7.14 12.63
C SER A 147 -1.70 -6.24 11.44
N LEU A 148 -0.79 -6.71 10.56
CA LEU A 148 -0.27 -6.10 9.32
C LEU A 148 0.38 -4.70 9.45
N HIS A 149 -0.31 -3.74 10.04
CA HIS A 149 0.06 -2.32 10.16
C HIS A 149 0.89 -2.03 11.42
N ASN A 150 1.93 -2.83 11.64
CA ASN A 150 2.73 -2.85 12.86
C ASN A 150 3.96 -1.92 12.86
N THR A 151 4.11 -1.05 11.87
CA THR A 151 5.31 -0.20 11.72
C THR A 151 4.91 1.28 11.64
N ARG A 152 5.60 2.13 12.39
CA ARG A 152 5.45 3.59 12.40
C ARG A 152 6.83 4.24 12.43
N ASN A 153 7.03 5.31 11.66
CA ASN A 153 8.32 6.02 11.57
C ASN A 153 9.51 5.10 11.21
N GLY A 154 9.28 4.05 10.42
CA GLY A 154 10.32 3.11 10.00
C GLY A 154 10.73 2.07 11.05
N GLU A 155 10.01 1.97 12.17
CA GLU A 155 10.27 0.99 13.23
C GLU A 155 9.00 0.24 13.62
N ASP A 156 9.13 -0.99 14.13
CA ASP A 156 8.00 -1.71 14.71
C ASP A 156 7.44 -0.93 15.93
N ILE A 157 6.11 -0.78 15.97
CA ILE A 157 5.42 0.02 16.99
C ILE A 157 5.63 -0.60 18.39
N LEU A 158 5.63 -1.93 18.51
CA LEU A 158 5.82 -2.60 19.80
C LEU A 158 7.27 -2.51 20.27
N ASP A 159 8.26 -2.48 19.36
CA ASP A 159 9.67 -2.32 19.73
C ASP A 159 9.98 -0.89 20.16
N SER A 160 9.43 0.08 19.44
CA SER A 160 9.62 1.51 19.72
C SER A 160 8.85 1.98 20.95
N ALA A 161 7.91 1.19 21.49
CA ALA A 161 7.11 1.53 22.67
C ALA A 161 7.42 0.66 23.90
N SER A 162 7.36 1.27 25.08
CA SER A 162 7.47 0.59 26.37
C SER A 162 6.16 0.61 27.16
N ALA A 163 5.32 1.61 26.94
CA ALA A 163 3.95 1.68 27.45
C ALA A 163 3.02 2.36 26.43
N PHE A 164 1.74 1.98 26.47
CA PHE A 164 0.73 2.47 25.54
C PHE A 164 -0.69 2.27 26.07
N PHE A 165 -1.62 3.05 25.51
CA PHE A 165 -3.05 2.84 25.63
C PHE A 165 -3.58 2.11 24.40
N ILE A 166 -4.49 1.16 24.62
CA ILE A 166 -5.27 0.50 23.57
C ILE A 166 -6.71 0.98 23.70
N LYS A 167 -7.18 1.72 22.70
CA LYS A 167 -8.56 2.19 22.59
C LYS A 167 -9.44 1.04 22.12
N GLU A 168 -10.58 0.88 22.76
CA GLU A 168 -11.60 -0.12 22.45
C GLU A 168 -11.04 -1.53 22.21
N PRO A 169 -10.29 -2.09 23.19
CA PRO A 169 -9.50 -3.30 22.99
C PRO A 169 -10.36 -4.46 22.47
N TYR A 170 -9.84 -5.15 21.47
CA TYR A 170 -10.46 -6.33 20.90
C TYR A 170 -9.77 -7.59 21.40
N TYR A 171 -10.49 -8.39 22.19
CA TYR A 171 -9.98 -9.66 22.71
C TYR A 171 -10.55 -10.83 21.92
N THR A 172 -9.69 -11.62 21.27
CA THR A 172 -10.05 -12.61 20.23
C THR A 172 -9.07 -13.78 20.23
N LEU A 173 -9.26 -14.78 19.37
CA LEU A 173 -8.26 -15.80 19.08
C LEU A 173 -7.39 -15.46 17.87
N ASN A 174 -6.08 -15.73 17.98
CA ASN A 174 -5.17 -15.74 16.83
C ASN A 174 -5.30 -17.02 16.00
N THR A 175 -4.54 -17.11 14.89
CA THR A 175 -4.55 -18.26 13.98
C THR A 175 -4.12 -19.59 14.63
N ASN A 176 -3.40 -19.54 15.76
CA ASN A 176 -3.00 -20.71 16.55
C ASN A 176 -4.01 -21.08 17.64
N HIS A 177 -5.18 -20.42 17.69
CA HIS A 177 -6.19 -20.58 18.73
C HIS A 177 -5.73 -20.15 20.13
N GLU A 178 -4.80 -19.21 20.21
CA GLU A 178 -4.37 -18.56 21.46
C GLU A 178 -5.15 -17.25 21.64
N SER A 179 -5.55 -16.94 22.88
CA SER A 179 -6.21 -15.68 23.21
C SER A 179 -5.25 -14.50 23.06
N VAL A 180 -5.75 -13.38 22.54
CA VAL A 180 -4.93 -12.22 22.21
C VAL A 180 -5.76 -10.94 22.23
N ILE A 181 -5.13 -9.85 22.67
CA ILE A 181 -5.59 -8.48 22.38
C ILE A 181 -5.10 -8.13 20.98
N ARG A 182 -6.00 -8.05 20.00
CA ARG A 182 -5.66 -7.74 18.61
C ARG A 182 -5.90 -6.27 18.30
N VAL A 183 -4.99 -5.67 17.54
CA VAL A 183 -5.12 -4.33 16.97
C VAL A 183 -4.92 -4.41 15.46
N ASP A 184 -5.99 -4.19 14.70
CA ASP A 184 -5.95 -4.11 13.23
C ASP A 184 -5.85 -2.67 12.71
N HIS A 185 -6.27 -1.67 13.51
CA HIS A 185 -6.19 -0.26 13.17
C HIS A 185 -5.07 0.43 13.95
N PRO A 186 -4.03 0.99 13.29
CA PRO A 186 -2.89 1.59 13.98
C PRO A 186 -3.26 2.84 14.79
N SER A 187 -4.42 3.45 14.53
CA SER A 187 -4.94 4.61 15.27
C SER A 187 -5.57 4.25 16.62
N ASP A 188 -5.86 2.96 16.86
CA ASP A 188 -6.40 2.47 18.14
C ASP A 188 -5.32 2.30 19.22
N MET A 189 -4.04 2.46 18.85
CA MET A 189 -2.90 2.37 19.76
C MET A 189 -2.24 3.73 19.96
N ILE A 190 -2.13 4.18 21.21
CA ILE A 190 -1.46 5.42 21.57
C ILE A 190 -0.21 5.09 22.39
N ILE A 191 0.97 5.43 21.85
CA ILE A 191 2.23 5.30 22.58
C ILE A 191 2.29 6.39 23.66
N THR A 192 2.38 5.96 24.93
CA THR A 192 2.54 6.86 26.07
C THR A 192 4.00 7.03 26.45
N THR A 193 4.78 5.96 26.34
CA THR A 193 6.22 5.96 26.62
C THR A 193 6.96 5.22 25.53
N TYR A 194 7.96 5.87 24.92
CA TYR A 194 8.85 5.25 23.95
C TYR A 194 9.92 4.40 24.65
N SER A 195 10.36 3.33 24.00
CA SER A 195 11.54 2.56 24.41
C SER A 195 12.82 3.33 24.08
N ASP A 196 13.86 3.14 24.88
CA ASP A 196 15.21 3.60 24.50
C ASP A 196 15.84 2.68 23.45
N ASN A 197 15.52 1.38 23.51
CA ASN A 197 15.94 0.37 22.54
C ASN A 197 15.01 -0.87 22.62
N PRO A 198 15.07 -1.80 21.66
CA PRO A 198 14.22 -3.00 21.66
C PRO A 198 14.30 -3.85 22.94
N SER A 199 15.44 -3.83 23.65
CA SER A 199 15.66 -4.57 24.90
C SER A 199 15.21 -3.84 26.17
N SER A 200 14.62 -2.64 26.06
CA SER A 200 14.15 -1.86 27.22
C SER A 200 13.19 -2.61 28.15
N TRP A 201 12.47 -3.63 27.64
CA TRP A 201 11.59 -4.48 28.44
C TRP A 201 12.30 -5.19 29.61
N ARG A 202 13.61 -5.47 29.50
CA ARG A 202 14.38 -6.13 30.57
C ARG A 202 14.48 -5.29 31.83
N ASN A 203 14.43 -3.97 31.67
CA ASN A 203 14.55 -3.01 32.76
C ASN A 203 13.20 -2.78 33.48
N ASN A 204 12.10 -3.33 32.96
CA ASN A 204 10.74 -3.21 33.53
C ASN A 204 10.39 -4.28 34.57
N THR A 205 11.38 -5.05 35.06
CA THR A 205 11.19 -6.26 35.88
C THR A 205 11.05 -6.00 37.39
N GLY A 206 10.88 -4.75 37.83
CA GLY A 206 10.74 -4.41 39.24
C GLY A 206 9.41 -3.71 39.55
N ASN A 207 8.86 -4.00 40.73
CA ASN A 207 7.79 -3.26 41.40
C ASN A 207 8.29 -1.85 41.81
N LYS A 208 8.74 -1.09 40.82
CA LYS A 208 9.16 0.29 40.94
C LYS A 208 8.13 1.12 40.19
N ASP A 209 7.12 1.57 40.92
CA ASP A 209 6.44 2.85 40.71
C ASP A 209 7.43 4.05 40.86
N SER A 210 8.70 3.82 40.57
CA SER A 210 9.84 4.72 40.74
C SER A 210 10.83 4.54 39.58
N ALA A 211 10.33 4.39 38.35
CA ALA A 211 10.99 5.13 37.28
C ALA A 211 10.76 6.59 37.65
N SER A 212 11.82 7.29 38.07
CA SER A 212 11.75 8.72 38.34
C SER A 212 11.11 9.41 37.15
N THR A 213 9.81 9.74 37.28
CA THR A 213 9.05 10.65 36.45
C THR A 213 9.50 12.08 36.73
N ALA A 214 10.81 12.30 36.80
CA ALA A 214 11.35 13.61 36.46
C ALA A 214 11.07 13.74 34.97
N SER A 215 10.00 14.47 34.62
CA SER A 215 9.73 14.85 33.24
C SER A 215 11.03 15.41 32.66
N LYS A 216 11.57 14.76 31.63
CA LYS A 216 12.81 15.20 31.00
C LYS A 216 12.62 16.66 30.59
N SER A 217 13.60 17.50 30.93
CA SER A 217 13.55 18.90 30.51
C SER A 217 13.56 18.97 28.99
N ALA A 218 12.96 20.02 28.42
CA ALA A 218 12.95 20.17 26.97
C ALA A 218 14.37 20.23 26.36
N THR A 219 15.33 20.78 27.11
CA THR A 219 16.76 20.78 26.74
C THR A 219 17.34 19.37 26.66
N GLN A 220 17.07 18.52 27.66
CA GLN A 220 17.52 17.13 27.66
C GLN A 220 16.91 16.36 26.48
N CYS A 221 15.61 16.55 26.22
CA CYS A 221 14.92 15.97 25.07
C CYS A 221 15.55 16.40 23.74
N LYS A 222 15.92 17.68 23.59
CA LYS A 222 16.63 18.19 22.41
C LYS A 222 17.98 17.49 22.22
N GLU A 223 18.78 17.36 23.27
CA GLU A 223 20.10 16.72 23.22
C GLU A 223 20.01 15.23 22.88
N GLU A 224 19.12 14.49 23.53
CA GLU A 224 18.86 13.08 23.23
C GLU A 224 18.37 12.90 21.79
N GLY A 225 17.49 13.79 21.31
CA GLY A 225 17.02 13.80 19.94
C GLY A 225 18.15 14.02 18.93
N ASN A 226 19.05 14.96 19.20
CA ASN A 226 20.23 15.22 18.37
C ASN A 226 21.18 14.01 18.34
N ALA A 227 21.40 13.36 19.48
CA ALA A 227 22.21 12.16 19.56
C ALA A 227 21.60 10.99 18.77
N ALA A 228 20.28 10.80 18.86
CA ALA A 228 19.55 9.80 18.08
C ALA A 228 19.60 10.09 16.57
N LEU A 229 19.44 11.36 16.18
CA LEU A 229 19.58 11.81 14.79
C LEU A 229 20.99 11.52 14.24
N GLY A 230 22.03 11.79 15.02
CA GLY A 230 23.41 11.46 14.65
C GLY A 230 23.64 9.96 14.42
N LYS A 231 22.91 9.11 15.15
CA LYS A 231 22.90 7.65 14.97
C LYS A 231 21.94 7.16 13.87
N LYS A 232 21.26 8.07 13.17
CA LYS A 232 20.20 7.78 12.18
C LYS A 232 19.00 7.00 12.75
N ALA A 233 18.81 7.03 14.07
CA ALA A 233 17.64 6.47 14.74
C ALA A 233 16.48 7.47 14.68
N TYR A 234 15.94 7.67 13.48
CA TYR A 234 14.98 8.76 13.20
C TYR A 234 13.70 8.66 14.02
N TRP A 235 13.17 7.45 14.24
CA TRP A 235 12.00 7.26 15.11
C TRP A 235 12.24 7.74 16.53
N ARG A 236 13.44 7.46 17.09
CA ARG A 236 13.80 7.87 18.45
C ARG A 236 14.06 9.37 18.52
N ALA A 237 14.70 9.95 17.50
CA ALA A 237 14.88 11.38 17.38
C ALA A 237 13.53 12.12 17.36
N HIS A 238 12.59 11.64 16.56
CA HIS A 238 11.22 12.18 16.51
C HIS A 238 10.52 12.09 17.86
N ALA A 239 10.62 10.95 18.55
CA ALA A 239 10.06 10.75 19.89
C ALA A 239 10.64 11.76 20.90
N CYS A 240 11.97 11.89 20.98
CA CYS A 240 12.65 12.87 21.85
C CYS A 240 12.14 14.29 21.61
N TYR A 241 12.14 14.75 20.36
CA TYR A 241 11.71 16.12 20.05
C TYR A 241 10.23 16.34 20.37
N SER A 242 9.38 15.34 20.10
CA SER A 242 7.95 15.41 20.41
C SER A 242 7.71 15.50 21.92
N ASP A 243 8.43 14.73 22.73
CA ASP A 243 8.34 14.81 24.19
C ASP A 243 8.89 16.13 24.71
N GLY A 244 9.98 16.65 24.13
CA GLY A 244 10.48 18.00 24.43
C GLY A 244 9.44 19.09 24.18
N LEU A 245 8.70 19.02 23.07
CA LEU A 245 7.63 19.98 22.75
C LEU A 245 6.42 19.87 23.66
N LYS A 246 6.08 18.67 24.16
CA LYS A 246 5.01 18.48 25.15
C LYS A 246 5.35 19.15 26.49
N SER A 247 6.64 19.17 26.86
CA SER A 247 7.12 19.80 28.10
C SER A 247 7.19 21.34 28.02
N ILE A 248 7.04 21.93 26.84
CA ILE A 248 7.06 23.40 26.64
C ILE A 248 5.61 23.90 26.46
N PRO A 249 5.19 24.96 27.18
CA PRO A 249 3.89 25.62 26.97
C PRO A 249 3.65 25.99 25.50
N LYS A 250 2.39 25.90 25.03
CA LYS A 250 2.08 26.12 23.60
C LYS A 250 2.29 27.56 23.14
N ASP A 251 2.20 28.52 24.05
CA ASP A 251 2.37 29.97 23.87
C ASP A 251 3.82 30.45 24.07
N ASP A 252 4.73 29.55 24.42
CA ASP A 252 6.16 29.86 24.53
C ASP A 252 6.76 30.14 23.14
N ASP A 253 7.40 31.29 22.98
CA ASP A 253 8.09 31.68 21.74
C ASP A 253 9.63 31.54 21.85
N SER A 254 10.11 30.70 22.76
CA SER A 254 11.53 30.58 23.05
C SER A 254 12.34 30.03 21.86
N THR A 255 13.60 30.43 21.80
CA THR A 255 14.58 29.87 20.87
C THR A 255 14.68 28.34 20.98
N LEU A 256 14.53 27.80 22.21
CA LEU A 256 14.56 26.36 22.44
C LEU A 256 13.40 25.65 21.73
N ARG A 257 12.18 26.19 21.83
CA ARG A 257 11.00 25.63 21.14
C ARG A 257 11.19 25.66 19.63
N LYS A 258 11.61 26.80 19.09
CA LYS A 258 11.90 26.98 17.66
C LYS A 258 12.98 26.00 17.17
N ASP A 259 14.04 25.78 17.95
CA ASP A 259 15.09 24.81 17.63
C ASP A 259 14.59 23.37 17.60
N ILE A 260 13.74 22.97 18.55
CA ILE A 260 13.18 21.62 18.58
C ILE A 260 12.27 21.41 17.37
N TYR A 261 11.38 22.36 17.05
CA TYR A 261 10.58 22.33 15.82
C TYR A 261 11.47 22.25 14.57
N ARG A 262 12.54 23.04 14.52
CA ARG A 262 13.50 22.99 13.42
C ARG A 262 14.09 21.60 13.26
N ASN A 263 14.56 20.97 14.33
CA ASN A 263 15.16 19.63 14.24
C ASN A 263 14.12 18.56 13.90
N ARG A 264 12.92 18.64 14.48
CA ARG A 264 11.83 17.71 14.19
C ARG A 264 11.31 17.82 12.76
N SER A 265 11.23 19.02 12.18
CA SER A 265 10.92 19.24 10.77
C SER A 265 11.88 18.47 9.85
N TYR A 266 13.18 18.49 10.15
CA TYR A 266 14.17 17.73 9.39
C TYR A 266 13.99 16.22 9.54
N VAL A 267 13.74 15.73 10.76
CA VAL A 267 13.44 14.31 10.98
C VAL A 267 12.16 13.90 10.26
N ASN A 268 11.13 14.74 10.27
CA ASN A 268 9.88 14.50 9.57
C ASN A 268 10.07 14.40 8.06
N LEU A 269 10.96 15.19 7.44
CA LEU A 269 11.35 15.00 6.04
C LEU A 269 11.97 13.63 5.78
N LEU A 270 12.90 13.20 6.64
CA LEU A 270 13.57 11.89 6.51
C LEU A 270 12.59 10.71 6.69
N LEU A 271 11.58 10.90 7.54
CA LEU A 271 10.50 9.94 7.79
C LEU A 271 9.34 10.04 6.79
N GLN A 272 9.41 10.95 5.80
CA GLN A 272 8.36 11.20 4.81
C GLN A 272 7.01 11.64 5.42
N ARG A 273 7.07 12.37 6.54
CA ARG A 273 5.96 13.03 7.23
C ARG A 273 5.90 14.49 6.78
N TYR A 274 5.50 14.70 5.53
CA TYR A 274 5.66 15.99 4.87
C TYR A 274 4.72 17.06 5.42
N ASP A 275 3.48 16.73 5.76
CA ASP A 275 2.54 17.68 6.35
C ASP A 275 3.08 18.23 7.69
N GLU A 276 3.54 17.36 8.57
CA GLU A 276 4.14 17.77 9.85
C GLU A 276 5.51 18.45 9.66
N ALA A 277 6.30 18.05 8.66
CA ALA A 277 7.55 18.72 8.32
C ALA A 277 7.33 20.18 7.93
N ILE A 278 6.26 20.48 7.17
CA ILE A 278 5.85 21.83 6.80
C ILE A 278 5.40 22.60 8.05
N SER A 279 4.49 22.03 8.84
CA SER A 279 4.00 22.67 10.07
C SER A 279 5.15 23.00 11.03
N ASP A 280 6.06 22.07 11.27
CA ASP A 280 7.22 22.26 12.14
C ASP A 280 8.22 23.26 11.56
N ALA A 281 8.37 23.30 10.23
CA ALA A 281 9.22 24.30 9.59
C ALA A 281 8.70 25.72 9.88
N PHE A 282 7.40 25.95 9.69
CA PHE A 282 6.77 27.24 9.99
C PHE A 282 6.83 27.58 11.49
N ALA A 283 6.57 26.62 12.37
CA ALA A 283 6.68 26.83 13.81
C ALA A 283 8.12 27.12 14.29
N SER A 284 9.12 26.89 13.43
CA SER A 284 10.52 27.19 13.73
C SER A 284 11.02 28.53 13.19
N LEU A 285 10.18 29.32 12.51
CA LEU A 285 10.56 30.64 11.99
C LEU A 285 10.88 31.60 13.14
N THR A 286 11.92 32.38 12.94
CA THR A 286 12.39 33.40 13.89
C THR A 286 11.85 34.78 13.54
N HIS A 287 11.59 35.04 12.25
CA HIS A 287 11.22 36.36 11.71
C HIS A 287 12.22 37.46 12.04
N GLY A 288 13.46 37.04 12.31
CA GLY A 288 14.55 37.93 12.71
C GLY A 288 15.21 38.62 11.53
N THR A 289 15.81 39.78 11.78
CA THR A 289 16.53 40.55 10.76
C THR A 289 18.02 40.27 10.73
N GLU A 290 18.55 39.59 11.76
CA GLU A 290 19.96 39.22 11.86
C GLU A 290 20.31 38.10 10.87
N GLU A 291 21.57 38.06 10.43
CA GLU A 291 22.01 37.11 9.40
C GLU A 291 21.87 35.65 9.84
N GLU A 292 22.14 35.36 11.11
CA GLU A 292 21.97 34.02 11.68
C GLU A 292 20.49 33.59 11.67
N GLN A 293 19.59 34.49 12.05
CA GLN A 293 18.15 34.27 12.06
C GLN A 293 17.60 34.07 10.64
N LYS A 294 18.02 34.89 9.68
CA LYS A 294 17.70 34.70 8.25
C LYS A 294 18.16 33.35 7.73
N ALA A 295 19.36 32.90 8.11
CA ALA A 295 19.86 31.58 7.72
C ALA A 295 19.04 30.44 8.33
N LEU A 296 18.52 30.60 9.56
CA LEU A 296 17.62 29.65 10.19
C LEU A 296 16.25 29.60 9.50
N ASP A 297 15.70 30.76 9.13
CA ASP A 297 14.43 30.87 8.42
C ASP A 297 14.54 30.32 6.99
N ALA A 298 15.66 30.56 6.31
CA ALA A 298 15.96 29.96 5.01
C ALA A 298 15.97 28.41 5.09
N LYS A 299 16.54 27.83 6.15
CA LYS A 299 16.49 26.37 6.38
C LYS A 299 15.06 25.87 6.60
N ALA A 300 14.22 26.62 7.32
CA ALA A 300 12.82 26.28 7.49
C ALA A 300 12.08 26.25 6.15
N TYR A 301 12.20 27.32 5.35
CA TYR A 301 11.61 27.38 4.01
C TYR A 301 12.13 26.28 3.07
N SER A 302 13.43 25.96 3.13
CA SER A 302 14.00 24.86 2.34
C SER A 302 13.34 23.52 2.64
N ARG A 303 13.04 23.27 3.93
CA ARG A 303 12.40 22.04 4.38
C ARG A 303 10.93 22.00 4.02
N ALA A 304 10.20 23.10 4.23
CA ALA A 304 8.83 23.23 3.77
C ALA A 304 8.71 23.03 2.25
N GLY A 305 9.61 23.66 1.47
CA GLY A 305 9.70 23.53 0.02
C GLY A 305 9.95 22.09 -0.42
N SER A 306 10.87 21.39 0.24
CA SER A 306 11.17 19.98 -0.04
C SER A 306 9.99 19.07 0.28
N ALA A 307 9.32 19.29 1.42
CA ALA A 307 8.13 18.54 1.81
C ALA A 307 6.96 18.74 0.82
N ALA A 308 6.67 20.00 0.47
CA ALA A 308 5.62 20.32 -0.50
C ALA A 308 5.91 19.74 -1.89
N TYR A 309 7.18 19.77 -2.31
CA TYR A 309 7.60 19.12 -3.55
C TYR A 309 7.31 17.61 -3.53
N SER A 310 7.64 16.94 -2.43
CA SER A 310 7.38 15.50 -2.25
C SER A 310 5.89 15.15 -2.15
N LEU A 311 5.06 16.05 -1.64
CA LEU A 311 3.59 15.92 -1.69
C LEU A 311 3.01 16.10 -3.09
N GLY A 312 3.81 16.61 -4.03
CA GLY A 312 3.38 16.98 -5.39
C GLY A 312 2.68 18.35 -5.47
N ASP A 313 2.70 19.13 -4.38
CA ASP A 313 2.23 20.52 -4.38
C ASP A 313 3.36 21.46 -4.84
N PHE A 314 3.58 21.46 -6.15
CA PHE A 314 4.61 22.26 -6.78
C PHE A 314 4.37 23.77 -6.66
N GLN A 315 3.12 24.21 -6.43
CA GLN A 315 2.79 25.62 -6.27
C GLN A 315 3.21 26.10 -4.88
N ALA A 316 2.86 25.36 -3.82
CA ALA A 316 3.32 25.66 -2.47
C ALA A 316 4.85 25.55 -2.38
N ALA A 317 5.43 24.50 -2.97
CA ALA A 317 6.88 24.31 -3.01
C ALA A 317 7.58 25.51 -3.65
N LYS A 318 7.05 26.03 -4.77
CA LYS A 318 7.57 27.23 -5.43
C LYS A 318 7.60 28.42 -4.46
N GLY A 319 6.48 28.71 -3.81
CA GLY A 319 6.38 29.83 -2.87
C GLY A 319 7.41 29.72 -1.73
N PHE A 320 7.59 28.53 -1.17
CA PHE A 320 8.57 28.32 -0.09
C PHE A 320 10.01 28.50 -0.56
N PHE A 321 10.38 27.98 -1.74
CA PHE A 321 11.73 28.19 -2.28
C PHE A 321 11.98 29.64 -2.72
N GLU A 322 10.96 30.39 -3.13
CA GLU A 322 11.07 31.83 -3.40
C GLU A 322 11.33 32.62 -2.10
N GLU A 323 10.69 32.27 -0.98
CA GLU A 323 11.04 32.85 0.33
C GLU A 323 12.46 32.48 0.76
N GLN A 324 12.89 31.23 0.52
CA GLN A 324 14.29 30.84 0.74
C GLN A 324 15.25 31.68 -0.11
N GLU A 325 14.92 31.93 -1.39
CA GLU A 325 15.76 32.73 -2.30
C GLU A 325 15.90 34.17 -1.84
N LYS A 326 14.83 34.78 -1.31
CA LYS A 326 14.87 36.14 -0.76
C LYS A 326 15.85 36.25 0.43
N LEU A 327 15.91 35.20 1.26
CA LEU A 327 16.79 35.14 2.42
C LEU A 327 18.23 34.77 2.05
N GLN A 328 18.43 33.93 1.03
CA GLN A 328 19.73 33.44 0.58
C GLN A 328 19.85 33.43 -0.96
N PRO A 329 20.02 34.58 -1.62
CA PRO A 329 20.00 34.69 -3.09
C PRO A 329 21.13 33.94 -3.82
N ASP A 330 22.23 33.69 -3.12
CA ASP A 330 23.41 33.02 -3.65
C ASP A 330 23.40 31.50 -3.47
N ASP A 331 22.39 30.94 -2.78
CA ASP A 331 22.28 29.49 -2.60
C ASP A 331 21.94 28.78 -3.93
N ARG A 332 22.90 28.00 -4.41
CA ARG A 332 22.79 27.22 -5.64
C ARG A 332 21.68 26.16 -5.57
N LEU A 333 21.42 25.59 -4.40
CA LEU A 333 20.39 24.55 -4.23
C LEU A 333 18.99 25.11 -4.45
N VAL A 334 18.73 26.35 -4.01
CA VAL A 334 17.46 27.05 -4.26
C VAL A 334 17.18 27.16 -5.75
N LYS A 335 18.16 27.66 -6.51
CA LYS A 335 18.06 27.80 -7.98
C LYS A 335 17.82 26.45 -8.67
N ILE A 336 18.46 25.38 -8.19
CA ILE A 336 18.24 24.02 -8.70
C ILE A 336 16.80 23.56 -8.43
N ASN A 337 16.29 23.75 -7.21
CA ASN A 337 14.94 23.33 -6.84
C ASN A 337 13.87 24.13 -7.58
N LEU A 338 14.01 25.46 -7.71
CA LEU A 338 13.12 26.29 -8.53
C LEU A 338 13.10 25.86 -10.00
N LYS A 339 14.26 25.50 -10.57
CA LYS A 339 14.33 24.95 -11.93
C LYS A 339 13.61 23.60 -12.05
N ARG A 340 13.74 22.71 -11.06
CA ARG A 340 13.02 21.43 -11.02
C ARG A 340 11.50 21.67 -10.96
N ILE A 341 11.05 22.57 -10.09
CA ILE A 341 9.63 22.94 -9.94
C ILE A 341 9.07 23.52 -11.23
N LYS A 342 9.82 24.37 -11.94
CA LYS A 342 9.42 24.88 -13.25
C LYS A 342 9.18 23.75 -14.25
N LEU A 343 10.06 22.74 -14.27
CA LEU A 343 9.87 21.56 -15.12
C LEU A 343 8.62 20.76 -14.72
N ARG A 344 8.39 20.53 -13.43
CA ARG A 344 7.17 19.86 -12.92
C ARG A 344 5.89 20.60 -13.29
N SER A 345 5.92 21.94 -13.26
CA SER A 345 4.78 22.78 -13.66
C SER A 345 4.50 22.66 -15.16
N GLN A 346 5.54 22.68 -16.00
CA GLN A 346 5.41 22.49 -17.45
C GLN A 346 4.86 21.11 -17.82
N GLU A 347 5.30 20.06 -17.13
CA GLU A 347 4.76 18.70 -17.29
C GLU A 347 3.26 18.68 -16.98
N LYS A 348 2.86 19.24 -15.82
CA LYS A 348 1.47 19.30 -15.36
C LYS A 348 0.55 20.09 -16.31
N GLU A 349 1.05 21.14 -16.94
CA GLU A 349 0.27 22.03 -17.82
C GLU A 349 0.18 21.51 -19.25
N SER A 350 1.30 21.06 -19.81
CA SER A 350 1.41 20.78 -21.25
C SER A 350 1.41 19.29 -21.59
N GLY A 351 1.63 18.40 -20.62
CA GLY A 351 1.77 16.97 -20.88
C GLY A 351 3.03 16.62 -21.69
N THR A 352 4.01 17.53 -21.74
CA THR A 352 5.27 17.32 -22.46
C THR A 352 6.32 16.76 -21.50
N TYR A 353 6.85 15.58 -21.85
CA TYR A 353 7.85 14.87 -21.05
C TYR A 353 9.04 14.46 -21.93
N ASP A 354 10.25 14.59 -21.38
CA ASP A 354 11.43 13.93 -21.93
C ASP A 354 11.48 12.49 -21.41
N LEU A 355 10.72 11.60 -22.05
CA LEU A 355 10.59 10.21 -21.61
C LEU A 355 11.92 9.43 -21.65
N GLN A 356 12.86 9.81 -22.53
CA GLN A 356 14.18 9.20 -22.58
C GLN A 356 15.00 9.58 -21.34
N LYS A 357 14.94 10.84 -20.93
CA LYS A 357 15.55 11.30 -19.68
C LYS A 357 14.90 10.68 -18.44
N VAL A 358 13.58 10.54 -18.43
CA VAL A 358 12.88 9.83 -17.36
C VAL A 358 13.40 8.40 -17.26
N ALA A 359 13.36 7.64 -18.37
CA ALA A 359 13.80 6.25 -18.40
C ALA A 359 15.26 6.07 -17.98
N SER A 360 16.17 6.91 -18.46
CA SER A 360 17.60 6.84 -18.10
C SER A 360 17.90 7.22 -16.64
N SER A 361 16.97 7.88 -15.95
CA SER A 361 17.10 8.22 -14.53
C SER A 361 16.57 7.15 -13.56
N LEU A 362 15.75 6.20 -14.04
CA LEU A 362 15.01 5.26 -13.19
C LEU A 362 15.91 4.37 -12.33
N SER A 363 17.05 3.92 -12.84
CA SER A 363 17.96 3.06 -12.07
C SER A 363 18.50 3.77 -10.82
N LYS A 364 18.81 5.06 -10.92
CA LYS A 364 19.26 5.90 -9.80
C LYS A 364 18.14 6.22 -8.82
N LEU A 365 16.91 6.26 -9.30
CA LEU A 365 15.72 6.59 -8.53
C LEU A 365 14.92 5.34 -8.10
N GLN A 366 15.49 4.14 -8.24
CA GLN A 366 14.85 2.87 -7.89
C GLN A 366 13.42 2.78 -8.46
N GLY A 367 13.27 3.08 -9.75
CA GLY A 367 11.99 3.02 -10.47
C GLY A 367 11.02 4.18 -10.20
N ARG A 368 11.34 5.14 -9.31
CA ARG A 368 10.46 6.26 -8.95
C ARG A 368 10.82 7.51 -9.74
N ALA A 369 10.10 7.78 -10.84
CA ALA A 369 10.37 8.91 -11.71
C ALA A 369 10.15 10.26 -10.98
N ASP A 370 11.12 11.18 -11.07
CA ASP A 370 10.94 12.56 -10.62
C ASP A 370 10.19 13.33 -11.73
N VAL A 371 8.86 13.31 -11.67
CA VAL A 371 7.91 13.88 -12.66
C VAL A 371 6.61 14.35 -11.99
N ALA A 372 5.86 15.23 -12.64
CA ALA A 372 4.50 15.61 -12.27
C ALA A 372 3.46 14.78 -13.04
N SER A 373 2.22 14.76 -12.55
CA SER A 373 1.09 14.18 -13.29
C SER A 373 0.45 15.21 -14.22
N TYR A 374 0.07 14.79 -15.42
CA TYR A 374 -0.73 15.49 -16.42
C TYR A 374 -2.00 14.70 -16.69
N TYR A 375 -3.17 15.23 -16.31
CA TYR A 375 -4.45 14.53 -16.46
C TYR A 375 -5.17 14.80 -17.79
N GLY A 376 -4.58 15.62 -18.65
CA GLY A 376 -5.12 15.97 -19.95
C GLY A 376 -6.56 16.46 -19.92
N PHE A 377 -7.25 16.23 -21.03
CA PHE A 377 -8.62 16.66 -21.26
C PHE A 377 -9.59 15.57 -20.80
N THR A 378 -9.53 15.27 -19.49
CA THR A 378 -10.34 14.24 -18.86
C THR A 378 -11.16 14.77 -17.70
N GLU A 379 -12.29 14.14 -17.44
CA GLU A 379 -13.13 14.41 -16.27
C GLU A 379 -13.68 13.12 -15.68
N ILE A 380 -14.01 13.14 -14.38
CA ILE A 380 -14.62 12.01 -13.69
C ILE A 380 -16.12 12.27 -13.61
N LYS A 381 -16.93 11.30 -14.07
CA LYS A 381 -18.40 11.37 -14.08
C LYS A 381 -19.00 10.03 -13.70
N GLU A 382 -20.30 10.00 -13.43
CA GLU A 382 -21.05 8.75 -13.34
C GLU A 382 -21.01 8.00 -14.68
N SER A 383 -20.77 6.70 -14.61
CA SER A 383 -20.73 5.75 -15.71
C SER A 383 -21.87 4.74 -15.53
N PRO A 384 -22.81 4.65 -16.49
CA PRO A 384 -23.95 3.74 -16.40
C PRO A 384 -23.54 2.29 -16.13
N GLY A 385 -23.91 1.75 -14.97
CA GLY A 385 -23.63 0.36 -14.58
C GLY A 385 -22.21 0.08 -14.07
N ALA A 386 -21.34 1.10 -13.98
CA ALA A 386 -19.95 0.97 -13.53
C ALA A 386 -19.55 1.96 -12.41
N GLY A 387 -20.51 2.68 -11.82
CA GLY A 387 -20.25 3.67 -10.79
C GLY A 387 -19.66 4.93 -11.40
N ARG A 388 -18.40 5.28 -11.09
CA ARG A 388 -17.71 6.43 -11.71
C ARG A 388 -16.75 5.97 -12.79
N GLY A 389 -16.59 6.79 -13.82
CA GLY A 389 -15.70 6.57 -14.95
C GLY A 389 -14.89 7.81 -15.31
N LEU A 390 -13.85 7.63 -16.12
CA LEU A 390 -13.06 8.72 -16.71
C LEU A 390 -13.55 8.98 -18.13
N PHE A 391 -13.84 10.24 -18.47
CA PHE A 391 -14.42 10.64 -19.75
C PHE A 391 -13.55 11.67 -20.46
N ALA A 392 -13.56 11.66 -21.80
CA ALA A 392 -12.91 12.68 -22.61
C ALA A 392 -13.70 13.99 -22.61
N THR A 393 -13.04 15.13 -22.45
CA THR A 393 -13.71 16.46 -22.53
C THR A 393 -13.62 17.10 -23.92
N ARG A 394 -12.89 16.47 -24.84
CA ARG A 394 -12.81 16.82 -26.26
C ARG A 394 -12.57 15.57 -27.11
N ASP A 395 -12.63 15.73 -28.42
CA ASP A 395 -12.16 14.71 -29.36
C ASP A 395 -10.65 14.45 -29.16
N ILE A 396 -10.27 13.17 -29.21
CA ILE A 396 -8.90 12.69 -29.06
C ILE A 396 -8.58 11.79 -30.25
N GLU A 397 -7.46 12.05 -30.91
CA GLU A 397 -7.05 11.34 -32.12
C GLU A 397 -6.34 10.00 -31.81
N PRO A 398 -6.33 9.03 -32.74
CA PRO A 398 -5.60 7.78 -32.56
C PRO A 398 -4.12 8.02 -32.22
N ASN A 399 -3.58 7.25 -31.27
CA ASN A 399 -2.22 7.34 -30.71
C ASN A 399 -1.89 8.61 -29.93
N GLU A 400 -2.83 9.54 -29.78
CA GLU A 400 -2.65 10.70 -28.92
C GLU A 400 -2.50 10.27 -27.45
N THR A 401 -1.57 10.89 -26.73
CA THR A 401 -1.43 10.68 -25.29
C THR A 401 -2.49 11.47 -24.53
N ILE A 402 -3.25 10.76 -23.71
CA ILE A 402 -4.37 11.29 -22.94
C ILE A 402 -3.88 11.80 -21.57
N MET A 403 -3.04 11.01 -20.92
CA MET A 403 -2.66 11.23 -19.52
C MET A 403 -1.28 10.64 -19.22
N TYR A 404 -0.54 11.33 -18.35
CA TYR A 404 0.62 10.83 -17.64
C TYR A 404 0.33 10.95 -16.14
N GLU A 405 0.29 9.85 -15.39
CA GLU A 405 0.08 9.92 -13.95
C GLU A 405 1.24 9.29 -13.19
N LYS A 406 1.78 10.05 -12.24
CA LYS A 406 2.75 9.52 -11.28
C LYS A 406 2.00 8.77 -10.19
N ALA A 407 2.53 7.61 -9.79
CA ALA A 407 1.93 6.79 -8.75
C ALA A 407 1.68 7.60 -7.47
N PHE A 408 0.52 7.39 -6.87
CA PHE A 408 0.28 7.80 -5.50
C PHE A 408 1.20 7.03 -4.55
N CYS A 409 1.27 5.71 -4.73
CA CYS A 409 2.16 4.83 -3.99
C CYS A 409 2.56 3.67 -4.89
N VAL A 410 3.81 3.23 -4.81
CA VAL A 410 4.31 2.03 -5.49
C VAL A 410 5.24 1.28 -4.55
N VAL A 411 5.12 -0.04 -4.55
CA VAL A 411 6.01 -0.98 -3.89
C VAL A 411 6.55 -1.90 -4.97
N TRP A 412 7.84 -1.81 -5.23
CA TRP A 412 8.55 -2.62 -6.20
C TRP A 412 8.98 -3.94 -5.58
N SER A 413 9.18 -4.98 -6.39
CA SER A 413 9.60 -6.31 -5.92
C SER A 413 10.93 -6.36 -5.15
N HIS A 414 11.76 -5.33 -5.30
CA HIS A 414 13.03 -5.17 -4.58
C HIS A 414 12.91 -4.30 -3.30
N ASP A 415 11.76 -3.70 -3.06
CA ASP A 415 11.52 -2.97 -1.82
C ASP A 415 11.33 -3.96 -0.65
N PRO A 416 11.85 -3.66 0.55
CA PRO A 416 11.68 -4.52 1.73
C PRO A 416 10.22 -4.82 2.09
N GLU A 417 9.31 -3.89 1.77
CA GLU A 417 7.88 -4.00 2.04
C GLU A 417 7.13 -4.85 0.99
N ALA A 418 7.79 -5.29 -0.09
CA ALA A 418 7.16 -6.05 -1.16
C ALA A 418 6.64 -7.40 -0.65
N MET A 419 5.31 -7.47 -0.51
CA MET A 419 4.66 -8.66 0.02
C MET A 419 3.23 -8.77 -0.52
N SER A 420 2.93 -9.92 -1.10
CA SER A 420 1.59 -10.35 -1.46
C SER A 420 1.16 -11.52 -0.57
N CYS A 421 -0.11 -11.52 -0.20
CA CYS A 421 -0.72 -12.54 0.64
C CYS A 421 -1.99 -13.06 -0.03
N LEU A 422 -2.54 -14.15 0.52
CA LEU A 422 -3.91 -14.58 0.23
C LEU A 422 -4.85 -13.92 1.22
N THR A 423 -5.94 -13.34 0.72
CA THR A 423 -7.06 -12.89 1.53
C THR A 423 -8.24 -13.83 1.30
N ILE A 424 -8.90 -14.21 2.40
CA ILE A 424 -10.07 -15.08 2.39
C ILE A 424 -11.26 -14.21 2.75
N ASP A 425 -12.02 -13.78 1.75
CA ASP A 425 -13.15 -12.89 1.96
C ASP A 425 -14.36 -13.67 2.49
N MET A 426 -14.57 -13.62 3.80
CA MET A 426 -15.66 -14.28 4.49
C MET A 426 -17.04 -13.68 4.15
N ARG A 427 -17.09 -12.45 3.59
CA ARG A 427 -18.34 -11.81 3.14
C ARG A 427 -18.80 -12.38 1.80
N ASP A 428 -17.86 -12.84 0.98
CA ASP A 428 -18.06 -13.38 -0.36
C ASP A 428 -17.77 -14.90 -0.36
N ASN A 429 -18.48 -15.66 0.47
CA ASN A 429 -18.38 -17.14 0.56
C ASN A 429 -16.93 -17.67 0.73
N ALA A 430 -16.13 -17.03 1.58
CA ALA A 430 -14.72 -17.36 1.83
C ALA A 430 -13.86 -17.35 0.56
N LYS A 431 -14.14 -16.48 -0.41
CA LYS A 431 -13.41 -16.45 -1.68
C LYS A 431 -11.96 -16.03 -1.47
N ILE A 432 -11.05 -16.80 -2.06
CA ILE A 432 -9.61 -16.58 -1.95
C ILE A 432 -9.15 -15.62 -3.05
N ARG A 433 -8.43 -14.57 -2.65
CA ARG A 433 -7.88 -13.55 -3.54
C ARG A 433 -6.41 -13.35 -3.23
N VAL A 434 -5.60 -13.06 -4.25
CA VAL A 434 -4.23 -12.58 -4.03
C VAL A 434 -4.33 -11.08 -3.76
N PHE A 435 -3.64 -10.60 -2.73
CA PHE A 435 -3.73 -9.22 -2.26
C PHE A 435 -2.33 -8.63 -2.02
N PRO A 436 -2.04 -7.42 -2.53
CA PRO A 436 -0.74 -6.77 -2.34
C PRO A 436 -0.64 -6.12 -0.96
N SER A 437 -0.46 -6.94 0.07
CA SER A 437 -0.37 -6.50 1.47
C SER A 437 0.73 -5.48 1.77
N GLY A 438 1.84 -5.53 1.04
CA GLY A 438 2.93 -4.56 1.11
C GLY A 438 2.50 -3.17 0.67
N LEU A 439 1.80 -3.09 -0.48
CA LEU A 439 1.22 -1.83 -0.96
C LEU A 439 0.17 -1.31 0.02
N HIS A 440 -0.67 -2.19 0.57
CA HIS A 440 -1.66 -1.80 1.57
C HIS A 440 -0.99 -1.19 2.82
N LYS A 441 0.05 -1.84 3.35
CA LYS A 441 0.83 -1.32 4.48
C LYS A 441 1.47 0.03 4.15
N ALA A 442 2.07 0.17 2.97
CA ALA A 442 2.71 1.42 2.53
C ALA A 442 1.69 2.57 2.37
N ILE A 443 0.49 2.30 1.85
CA ILE A 443 -0.57 3.31 1.72
C ILE A 443 -1.04 3.76 3.10
N VAL A 444 -1.34 2.83 4.02
CA VAL A 444 -1.77 3.17 5.39
C VAL A 444 -0.72 4.05 6.08
N GLN A 445 0.56 3.69 5.99
CA GLN A 445 1.64 4.50 6.54
C GLN A 445 1.75 5.88 5.89
N LYS A 446 1.69 5.94 4.56
CA LYS A 446 1.76 7.20 3.82
C LYS A 446 0.64 8.15 4.22
N LEU A 447 -0.57 7.63 4.39
CA LEU A 447 -1.75 8.39 4.82
C LEU A 447 -1.68 8.82 6.29
N MET A 448 -1.20 7.96 7.20
CA MET A 448 -0.95 8.32 8.59
C MET A 448 0.09 9.45 8.71
N ASN A 449 1.11 9.43 7.85
CA ASN A 449 2.18 10.41 7.83
C ASN A 449 1.78 11.72 7.13
N ASN A 450 0.79 11.68 6.25
CA ASN A 450 0.37 12.81 5.41
C ASN A 450 -1.17 12.89 5.32
N PRO A 451 -1.85 13.34 6.40
CA PRO A 451 -3.31 13.49 6.44
C PRO A 451 -3.92 14.26 5.26
N SER A 452 -3.19 15.22 4.70
CA SER A 452 -3.63 16.03 3.55
C SER A 452 -3.95 15.19 2.30
N GLN A 453 -3.47 13.95 2.23
CA GLN A 453 -3.68 13.04 1.11
C GLN A 453 -4.77 11.98 1.35
N VAL A 454 -5.37 11.92 2.54
CA VAL A 454 -6.33 10.88 2.94
C VAL A 454 -7.56 10.87 2.03
N GLU A 455 -8.21 12.02 1.84
CA GLU A 455 -9.45 12.08 1.06
C GLU A 455 -9.25 11.66 -0.40
N ARG A 456 -8.06 11.89 -0.98
CA ARG A 456 -7.74 11.48 -2.34
C ARG A 456 -7.83 9.96 -2.53
N VAL A 457 -7.44 9.18 -1.50
CA VAL A 457 -7.50 7.71 -1.54
C VAL A 457 -8.87 7.21 -1.12
N LEU A 458 -9.47 7.77 -0.06
CA LEU A 458 -10.80 7.35 0.41
C LEU A 458 -11.91 7.65 -0.61
N ALA A 459 -11.68 8.58 -1.54
CA ALA A 459 -12.59 8.84 -2.64
C ALA A 459 -12.55 7.78 -3.76
N LEU A 460 -11.66 6.78 -3.73
CA LEU A 460 -11.61 5.71 -4.74
C LEU A 460 -12.68 4.64 -4.51
N CYS A 461 -12.86 3.73 -5.47
CA CYS A 461 -13.87 2.69 -5.40
C CYS A 461 -13.57 1.66 -4.31
N GLY A 462 -14.52 1.36 -3.43
CA GLY A 462 -14.44 0.33 -2.39
C GLY A 462 -15.84 -0.21 -2.10
N GLU A 463 -15.94 -1.48 -1.67
CA GLU A 463 -17.24 -2.08 -1.29
C GLU A 463 -17.60 -1.75 0.16
N TYR A 464 -16.62 -1.75 1.06
CA TYR A 464 -16.80 -1.38 2.46
C TYR A 464 -16.59 0.12 2.66
N GLU A 465 -17.61 0.82 3.14
CA GLU A 465 -17.59 2.28 3.32
C GLU A 465 -16.77 2.76 4.52
N GLY A 466 -16.59 1.91 5.55
CA GLY A 466 -15.82 2.25 6.75
C GLY A 466 -16.24 3.58 7.39
N LEU A 467 -15.31 4.54 7.46
CA LEU A 467 -15.53 5.87 8.03
C LEU A 467 -16.08 6.90 7.03
N GLY A 468 -16.37 6.48 5.79
CA GLY A 468 -16.72 7.36 4.68
C GLY A 468 -15.47 7.90 3.97
N ASN A 469 -15.64 8.99 3.21
CA ASN A 469 -14.60 9.53 2.33
C ASN A 469 -13.89 10.80 2.85
N LYS A 470 -14.12 11.15 4.12
CA LYS A 470 -13.59 12.36 4.74
C LYS A 470 -12.52 12.04 5.77
N LEU A 471 -11.50 12.89 5.82
CA LEU A 471 -10.48 12.82 6.86
C LEU A 471 -11.16 13.04 8.22
N ARG A 472 -10.87 12.14 9.16
CA ARG A 472 -11.24 12.30 10.56
C ARG A 472 -9.96 12.39 11.38
N GLU A 473 -9.87 13.43 12.20
CA GLU A 473 -8.77 13.61 13.13
C GLU A 473 -9.29 13.56 14.56
N ILE A 474 -8.67 12.70 15.36
CA ILE A 474 -8.97 12.56 16.79
C ILE A 474 -7.65 12.72 17.54
N ASP A 475 -7.66 13.55 18.58
CA ASP A 475 -6.46 13.89 19.37
C ASP A 475 -5.28 14.38 18.50
N GLY A 476 -5.58 15.08 17.40
CA GLY A 476 -4.60 15.60 16.46
C GLY A 476 -3.90 14.54 15.61
N GLN A 477 -4.48 13.35 15.45
CA GLN A 477 -3.98 12.27 14.60
C GLN A 477 -5.06 11.77 13.63
N PRO A 478 -4.71 11.39 12.39
CA PRO A 478 -5.68 10.81 11.46
C PRO A 478 -6.16 9.45 11.96
N VAL A 479 -7.46 9.20 11.85
CA VAL A 479 -8.08 7.90 12.11
C VAL A 479 -8.38 7.24 10.76
N LEU A 480 -7.73 6.11 10.50
CA LEU A 480 -7.88 5.34 9.26
C LEU A 480 -8.50 3.98 9.55
N ASP A 481 -9.53 3.62 8.78
CA ASP A 481 -10.06 2.27 8.74
C ASP A 481 -9.23 1.43 7.76
N THR A 482 -8.44 0.50 8.27
CA THR A 482 -7.55 -0.34 7.46
C THR A 482 -8.33 -1.36 6.62
N PHE A 483 -9.55 -1.73 7.02
CA PHE A 483 -10.40 -2.61 6.22
C PHE A 483 -11.01 -1.87 5.03
N GLN A 484 -11.32 -0.58 5.18
CA GLN A 484 -11.75 0.28 4.06
C GLN A 484 -10.61 0.45 3.05
N LEU A 485 -9.39 0.74 3.54
CA LEU A 485 -8.21 0.88 2.68
C LEU A 485 -7.84 -0.44 2.01
N HIS A 486 -8.03 -1.59 2.67
CA HIS A 486 -7.90 -2.91 2.05
C HIS A 486 -8.80 -3.04 0.81
N ASP A 487 -10.11 -2.77 0.96
CA ASP A 487 -11.06 -2.91 -0.14
C ASP A 487 -10.78 -1.93 -1.29
N ILE A 488 -10.33 -0.72 -0.98
CA ILE A 488 -9.86 0.26 -1.98
C ILE A 488 -8.65 -0.29 -2.73
N VAL A 489 -7.62 -0.78 -2.03
CA VAL A 489 -6.42 -1.33 -2.67
C VAL A 489 -6.78 -2.53 -3.55
N GLN A 490 -7.64 -3.42 -3.08
CA GLN A 490 -8.04 -4.62 -3.81
C GLN A 490 -8.69 -4.30 -5.17
N ARG A 491 -9.42 -3.18 -5.29
CA ARG A 491 -10.12 -2.81 -6.53
C ARG A 491 -9.30 -1.94 -7.47
N ASN A 492 -8.39 -1.15 -6.92
CA ASN A 492 -7.78 -0.02 -7.63
C ASN A 492 -6.28 -0.17 -7.85
N ALA A 493 -5.62 -1.18 -7.25
CA ALA A 493 -4.20 -1.41 -7.44
C ALA A 493 -3.88 -1.92 -8.86
N PHE A 494 -2.73 -1.49 -9.38
CA PHE A 494 -2.20 -1.91 -10.67
C PHE A 494 -0.89 -2.67 -10.48
N GLY A 495 -0.70 -3.73 -11.28
CA GLY A 495 0.59 -4.36 -11.47
C GLY A 495 1.31 -3.74 -12.68
N PRO A 496 2.46 -3.05 -12.52
CA PRO A 496 3.27 -2.55 -13.63
C PRO A 496 3.98 -3.65 -14.43
N GLY A 497 3.77 -4.92 -14.08
CA GLY A 497 4.42 -6.08 -14.67
C GLY A 497 5.77 -6.38 -14.02
N GLN A 498 6.37 -7.52 -14.40
CA GLN A 498 7.63 -7.99 -13.85
C GLN A 498 8.77 -6.99 -14.09
N GLN A 499 9.35 -6.46 -13.01
CA GLN A 499 10.44 -5.48 -13.08
C GLN A 499 11.81 -6.11 -12.88
N THR A 500 11.88 -7.27 -12.21
CA THR A 500 13.13 -7.97 -11.91
C THR A 500 12.99 -9.47 -12.18
N GLU A 501 14.10 -10.17 -12.40
CA GLU A 501 14.09 -11.63 -12.65
C GLU A 501 13.60 -12.44 -11.43
N ASN A 502 13.75 -11.88 -10.22
CA ASN A 502 13.40 -12.52 -8.94
C ASN A 502 11.98 -12.19 -8.47
N GLU A 503 11.16 -11.55 -9.31
CA GLU A 503 9.78 -11.25 -8.99
C GLU A 503 8.88 -12.47 -9.23
N ASP A 504 8.08 -12.81 -8.22
CA ASP A 504 7.08 -13.86 -8.25
C ASP A 504 5.76 -13.38 -7.60
N VAL A 505 4.83 -14.31 -7.36
CA VAL A 505 3.51 -13.99 -6.80
C VAL A 505 3.58 -13.42 -5.37
N THR A 506 4.66 -13.68 -4.62
CA THR A 506 4.82 -13.30 -3.21
C THR A 506 5.40 -11.91 -3.02
N ASN A 507 6.12 -11.36 -4.01
CA ASN A 507 6.75 -10.04 -3.95
C ASN A 507 6.43 -9.18 -5.20
N ALA A 508 5.35 -9.49 -5.92
CA ALA A 508 4.97 -8.77 -7.13
C ALA A 508 4.95 -7.24 -6.94
N SER A 509 5.53 -6.53 -7.91
CA SER A 509 5.51 -5.07 -7.95
C SER A 509 4.07 -4.60 -8.10
N THR A 510 3.63 -3.65 -7.27
CA THR A 510 2.26 -3.12 -7.31
C THR A 510 2.22 -1.64 -6.93
N GLY A 511 1.22 -0.92 -7.44
CA GLY A 511 1.03 0.49 -7.09
C GLY A 511 -0.41 0.96 -7.22
N LEU A 512 -0.65 2.18 -6.76
CA LEU A 512 -1.93 2.88 -6.82
C LEU A 512 -1.76 4.19 -7.59
N TRP A 513 -2.61 4.42 -8.60
CA TRP A 513 -2.66 5.61 -9.44
C TRP A 513 -4.08 6.20 -9.39
N SER A 514 -4.28 7.22 -8.56
CA SER A 514 -5.62 7.67 -8.17
C SER A 514 -6.53 8.07 -9.35
N ARG A 515 -6.01 8.73 -10.38
CA ARG A 515 -6.80 9.14 -11.56
C ARG A 515 -7.04 7.96 -12.49
N ALA A 516 -6.03 7.13 -12.73
CA ALA A 516 -6.14 5.93 -13.54
C ALA A 516 -7.12 4.89 -12.96
N SER A 517 -7.30 4.86 -11.63
CA SER A 517 -8.28 4.01 -10.95
C SER A 517 -9.74 4.28 -11.36
N TYR A 518 -10.04 5.42 -12.02
CA TYR A 518 -11.38 5.71 -12.57
C TYR A 518 -11.59 5.17 -13.99
N ILE A 519 -10.59 4.55 -14.62
CA ILE A 519 -10.71 4.05 -16.01
C ILE A 519 -11.36 2.67 -15.98
N ASN A 520 -12.62 2.59 -16.37
CA ASN A 520 -13.39 1.34 -16.36
C ASN A 520 -12.94 0.31 -17.40
N HIS A 521 -13.43 -0.91 -17.24
CA HIS A 521 -13.09 -2.03 -18.10
C HIS A 521 -13.89 -2.05 -19.41
N SER A 522 -13.20 -2.32 -20.52
CA SER A 522 -13.81 -2.87 -21.73
C SER A 522 -12.86 -3.87 -22.39
N CYS A 523 -13.38 -5.02 -22.84
CA CYS A 523 -12.59 -5.96 -23.64
C CYS A 523 -12.23 -5.41 -25.03
N VAL A 524 -12.91 -4.34 -25.47
CA VAL A 524 -12.66 -3.54 -26.68
C VAL A 524 -12.34 -2.10 -26.31
N ALA A 525 -11.35 -1.96 -25.42
CA ALA A 525 -10.87 -0.70 -24.89
C ALA A 525 -10.50 0.32 -25.99
N ASN A 526 -10.85 1.58 -25.76
CA ASN A 526 -10.43 2.71 -26.60
C ASN A 526 -9.12 3.34 -26.12
N THR A 527 -8.56 2.87 -25.00
CA THR A 527 -7.24 3.30 -24.50
C THR A 527 -6.32 2.12 -24.23
N LYS A 528 -5.01 2.39 -24.28
CA LYS A 528 -3.94 1.48 -23.85
C LYS A 528 -3.11 2.17 -22.77
N LYS A 529 -2.75 1.40 -21.74
CA LYS A 529 -1.83 1.82 -20.68
C LYS A 529 -0.45 1.22 -20.88
N ASP A 530 0.59 1.98 -20.58
CA ASP A 530 1.99 1.55 -20.51
C ASP A 530 2.65 2.18 -19.28
N PHE A 531 3.81 1.67 -18.84
CA PHE A 531 4.54 2.16 -17.67
C PHE A 531 5.97 2.57 -18.02
N ILE A 532 6.46 3.65 -17.39
CA ILE A 532 7.88 4.02 -17.33
C ILE A 532 8.22 4.26 -15.86
N GLY A 533 8.76 3.25 -15.19
CA GLY A 533 8.87 3.26 -13.73
C GLY A 533 7.48 3.42 -13.09
N ASP A 534 7.34 4.34 -12.15
CA ASP A 534 6.07 4.64 -11.47
C ASP A 534 5.15 5.63 -12.23
N LEU A 535 5.46 5.95 -13.48
CA LEU A 535 4.63 6.78 -14.36
C LEU A 535 3.76 5.89 -15.25
N ILE A 536 2.44 5.98 -15.11
CA ILE A 536 1.47 5.38 -16.05
C ILE A 536 1.21 6.34 -17.21
N ILE A 537 1.22 5.81 -18.42
CA ILE A 537 0.97 6.54 -19.67
C ILE A 537 -0.30 5.96 -20.31
N LEU A 538 -1.28 6.80 -20.60
CA LEU A 538 -2.52 6.41 -21.25
C LEU A 538 -2.60 6.99 -22.67
N ARG A 539 -2.80 6.14 -23.68
CA ARG A 539 -2.90 6.56 -25.09
C ARG A 539 -4.17 6.06 -25.74
N ALA A 540 -4.71 6.84 -26.68
CA ALA A 540 -5.88 6.44 -27.46
C ALA A 540 -5.51 5.35 -28.50
N THR A 541 -6.30 4.28 -28.57
CA THR A 541 -6.12 3.20 -29.57
C THR A 541 -6.93 3.43 -30.84
N ARG A 542 -7.89 4.35 -30.78
CA ARG A 542 -8.72 4.84 -31.88
C ARG A 542 -9.14 6.28 -31.60
N ARG A 543 -9.86 6.91 -32.52
CA ARG A 543 -10.51 8.19 -32.25
C ARG A 543 -11.53 8.03 -31.13
N ILE A 544 -11.51 8.95 -30.17
CA ILE A 544 -12.42 9.03 -29.03
C ILE A 544 -13.14 10.37 -29.13
N LEU A 545 -14.46 10.38 -29.05
CA LEU A 545 -15.23 11.61 -29.14
C LEU A 545 -15.33 12.32 -27.78
N ALA A 546 -15.56 13.63 -27.80
CA ALA A 546 -15.93 14.36 -26.59
C ALA A 546 -17.14 13.71 -25.89
N GLY A 547 -17.04 13.55 -24.57
CA GLY A 547 -18.06 12.89 -23.75
C GLY A 547 -18.03 11.37 -23.76
N GLU A 548 -17.14 10.74 -24.55
CA GLU A 548 -16.97 9.28 -24.56
C GLU A 548 -16.17 8.81 -23.34
N GLU A 549 -16.56 7.66 -22.76
CA GLU A 549 -15.86 7.05 -21.64
C GLU A 549 -14.52 6.43 -22.08
N LEU A 550 -13.47 6.73 -21.34
CA LEU A 550 -12.16 6.12 -21.48
C LEU A 550 -12.16 4.77 -20.76
N THR A 551 -11.84 3.72 -21.50
CA THR A 551 -11.82 2.34 -20.98
C THR A 551 -10.52 1.65 -21.30
N HIS A 552 -10.11 0.72 -20.45
CA HIS A 552 -8.93 -0.12 -20.66
C HIS A 552 -9.23 -1.61 -20.37
N CYS A 553 -8.39 -2.51 -20.88
CA CYS A 553 -8.58 -3.95 -20.66
C CYS A 553 -7.98 -4.35 -19.30
N TYR A 554 -8.79 -4.95 -18.42
CA TYR A 554 -8.37 -5.42 -17.09
C TYR A 554 -7.81 -6.85 -17.21
N ASP A 555 -8.43 -7.66 -18.06
CA ASP A 555 -8.04 -9.03 -18.38
C ASP A 555 -8.10 -9.21 -19.91
N ASP A 556 -6.98 -9.62 -20.51
CA ASP A 556 -6.80 -9.80 -21.95
C ASP A 556 -6.90 -11.27 -22.39
N ASN A 557 -7.28 -12.20 -21.49
CA ASN A 557 -7.43 -13.62 -21.79
C ASN A 557 -8.37 -13.84 -22.99
N SER A 558 -7.99 -14.72 -23.91
CA SER A 558 -8.77 -15.02 -25.10
C SER A 558 -10.01 -15.85 -24.80
N ASP A 559 -9.95 -16.73 -23.80
CA ASP A 559 -11.08 -17.57 -23.41
C ASP A 559 -12.14 -16.76 -22.67
N TYR A 560 -13.35 -16.66 -23.25
CA TYR A 560 -14.46 -15.89 -22.69
C TYR A 560 -14.85 -16.35 -21.28
N SER A 561 -14.98 -17.67 -21.06
CA SER A 561 -15.45 -18.21 -19.78
C SER A 561 -14.45 -17.91 -18.67
N THR A 562 -13.16 -18.12 -18.93
CA THR A 562 -12.07 -17.81 -18.00
C THR A 562 -12.00 -16.30 -17.73
N ARG A 563 -12.12 -15.47 -18.78
CA ARG A 563 -12.07 -14.02 -18.65
C ARG A 563 -13.22 -13.46 -17.82
N VAL A 564 -14.46 -13.87 -18.11
CA VAL A 564 -15.64 -13.43 -17.34
C VAL A 564 -15.53 -13.90 -15.89
N ALA A 565 -15.13 -15.15 -15.66
CA ALA A 565 -14.93 -15.67 -14.32
C ALA A 565 -13.84 -14.89 -13.55
N THR A 566 -12.73 -14.51 -14.20
CA THR A 566 -11.70 -13.68 -13.56
C THR A 566 -12.19 -12.27 -13.26
N ILE A 567 -12.92 -11.65 -14.18
CA ILE A 567 -13.45 -10.29 -13.97
C ILE A 567 -14.45 -10.27 -12.81
N GLU A 568 -15.39 -11.21 -12.80
CA GLU A 568 -16.37 -11.37 -11.73
C GLU A 568 -15.69 -11.74 -10.41
N ARG A 569 -14.68 -12.63 -10.46
CA ARG A 569 -13.94 -13.05 -9.27
C ARG A 569 -13.21 -11.88 -8.63
N THR A 570 -12.53 -11.04 -9.41
CA THR A 570 -11.65 -9.98 -8.90
C THR A 570 -12.40 -8.67 -8.65
N TRP A 571 -13.25 -8.23 -9.58
CA TRP A 571 -13.93 -6.92 -9.50
C TRP A 571 -15.44 -7.00 -9.26
N GLY A 572 -16.06 -8.18 -9.28
CA GLY A 572 -17.45 -8.35 -8.88
C GLY A 572 -18.49 -7.91 -9.93
N PHE A 573 -18.12 -7.83 -11.22
CA PHE A 573 -19.06 -7.50 -12.29
C PHE A 573 -18.91 -8.41 -13.51
N LYS A 574 -19.97 -8.49 -14.33
CA LYS A 574 -19.96 -9.15 -15.64
C LYS A 574 -19.84 -8.09 -16.74
N CYS A 575 -18.81 -8.19 -17.58
CA CYS A 575 -18.61 -7.24 -18.68
C CYS A 575 -19.69 -7.37 -19.76
N GLN A 576 -20.29 -6.25 -20.17
CA GLN A 576 -21.34 -6.18 -21.20
C GLN A 576 -20.86 -5.47 -22.49
N CYS A 577 -19.55 -5.39 -22.72
CA CYS A 577 -19.04 -4.78 -23.94
C CYS A 577 -19.44 -5.59 -25.19
N LYS A 578 -19.36 -4.96 -26.37
CA LYS A 578 -19.76 -5.58 -27.65
C LYS A 578 -19.10 -6.94 -27.91
N LEU A 579 -17.85 -7.14 -27.49
CA LEU A 579 -17.15 -8.43 -27.62
C LEU A 579 -17.76 -9.50 -26.70
N CYS A 580 -17.98 -9.17 -25.43
CA CYS A 580 -18.58 -10.12 -24.48
C CYS A 580 -20.00 -10.52 -24.90
N VAL A 581 -20.79 -9.59 -25.42
CA VAL A 581 -22.13 -9.88 -25.96
C VAL A 581 -22.05 -10.82 -27.17
N ALA A 582 -21.10 -10.59 -28.08
CA ALA A 582 -20.92 -11.44 -29.26
C ALA A 582 -20.47 -12.87 -28.89
N GLU A 583 -19.48 -12.99 -27.99
CA GLU A 583 -18.96 -14.28 -27.54
C GLU A 583 -19.96 -15.04 -26.67
N GLU A 584 -20.76 -14.35 -25.86
CA GLU A 584 -21.85 -14.96 -25.11
C GLU A 584 -22.86 -15.63 -26.05
N ALA A 585 -23.25 -14.91 -27.11
CA ALA A 585 -24.20 -15.36 -28.12
C ALA A 585 -23.68 -16.46 -29.06
N ASP A 586 -22.39 -16.82 -29.02
CA ASP A 586 -21.86 -17.97 -29.78
C ASP A 586 -22.20 -19.32 -29.15
N GLY A 587 -22.60 -19.33 -27.87
CA GLY A 587 -22.86 -20.56 -27.12
C GLY A 587 -21.58 -21.30 -26.71
N GLU A 588 -21.73 -22.20 -25.74
CA GLU A 588 -20.59 -22.90 -25.12
C GLU A 588 -19.86 -23.84 -26.11
N GLU A 589 -20.60 -24.56 -26.95
CA GLU A 589 -20.02 -25.52 -27.90
C GLU A 589 -19.05 -24.86 -28.89
N LEU A 590 -19.47 -23.74 -29.49
CA LEU A 590 -18.64 -23.00 -30.46
C LEU A 590 -17.43 -22.37 -29.77
N ARG A 591 -17.59 -21.85 -28.55
CA ARG A 591 -16.48 -21.34 -27.73
C ARG A 591 -15.47 -22.45 -27.39
N GLN A 592 -15.94 -23.63 -27.00
CA GLN A 592 -15.07 -24.77 -26.69
C GLN A 592 -14.31 -25.27 -27.93
N LYS A 593 -14.98 -25.31 -29.08
CA LYS A 593 -14.34 -25.61 -30.37
C LYS A 593 -13.22 -24.61 -30.68
N ARG A 594 -13.48 -23.32 -30.50
CA ARG A 594 -12.50 -22.25 -30.69
C ARG A 594 -11.31 -22.39 -29.72
N ALA A 595 -11.56 -22.65 -28.44
CA ALA A 595 -10.51 -22.87 -27.44
C ALA A 595 -9.64 -24.10 -27.76
N ASN A 596 -10.23 -25.17 -28.28
CA ASN A 596 -9.48 -26.36 -28.71
C ASN A 596 -8.57 -26.06 -29.91
N LEU A 597 -9.06 -25.32 -30.91
CA LEU A 597 -8.24 -24.88 -32.04
C LEU A 597 -7.11 -23.95 -31.61
N GLU A 598 -7.34 -23.08 -30.62
CA GLU A 598 -6.31 -22.22 -30.06
C GLU A 598 -5.23 -23.03 -29.31
N LYS A 599 -5.62 -24.09 -28.58
CA LYS A 599 -4.67 -25.06 -28.00
C LYS A 599 -3.85 -25.77 -29.08
N GLU A 600 -4.48 -26.15 -30.20
CA GLU A 600 -3.76 -26.74 -31.34
C GLU A 600 -2.75 -25.76 -31.96
N VAL A 601 -3.12 -24.48 -32.11
CA VAL A 601 -2.22 -23.41 -32.54
C VAL A 601 -1.05 -23.27 -31.57
N GLY A 602 -1.32 -23.24 -30.26
CA GLY A 602 -0.26 -23.18 -29.24
C GLY A 602 0.72 -24.36 -29.34
N ASN A 603 0.21 -25.57 -29.54
CA ASN A 603 1.03 -26.76 -29.74
C ASN A 603 1.81 -26.74 -31.06
N PHE A 604 1.21 -26.19 -32.12
CA PHE A 604 1.88 -25.98 -33.41
C PHE A 604 3.04 -24.99 -33.27
N MET A 605 2.80 -23.82 -32.66
CA MET A 605 3.81 -22.77 -32.48
C MET A 605 4.98 -23.21 -31.59
N LYS A 606 4.75 -24.11 -30.63
CA LYS A 606 5.83 -24.72 -29.82
C LYS A 606 6.75 -25.64 -30.63
N LYS A 607 6.25 -26.23 -31.72
CA LYS A 607 6.99 -27.20 -32.54
C LYS A 607 7.61 -26.57 -33.78
N GLU A 608 6.98 -25.56 -34.35
CA GLU A 608 7.33 -24.99 -35.66
C GLU A 608 7.92 -23.58 -35.50
N ASN A 609 9.16 -23.40 -35.95
CA ASN A 609 9.84 -22.11 -35.90
C ASN A 609 9.32 -21.18 -37.02
N ALA A 610 8.80 -20.01 -36.65
CA ALA A 610 8.32 -18.99 -37.59
C ALA A 610 9.46 -18.34 -38.40
N GLN A 611 10.69 -18.33 -37.90
CA GLN A 611 11.86 -17.72 -38.55
C GLN A 611 12.51 -18.63 -39.60
N GLN A 612 12.14 -19.91 -39.64
CA GLN A 612 12.61 -20.86 -40.65
C GLN A 612 11.47 -21.82 -41.03
N PRO A 613 10.37 -21.29 -41.60
CA PRO A 613 9.15 -22.06 -41.76
C PRO A 613 9.26 -23.04 -42.93
N LYS A 614 8.99 -24.32 -42.69
CA LYS A 614 8.83 -25.32 -43.78
C LYS A 614 7.55 -25.01 -44.56
N LYS A 615 7.53 -25.23 -45.88
CA LYS A 615 6.32 -25.04 -46.72
C LYS A 615 5.08 -25.75 -46.15
N ILE A 616 5.25 -26.97 -45.65
CA ILE A 616 4.17 -27.76 -45.02
C ILE A 616 3.64 -27.07 -43.75
N ALA A 617 4.51 -26.47 -42.94
CA ALA A 617 4.12 -25.75 -41.73
C ALA A 617 3.29 -24.51 -42.06
N ILE A 618 3.63 -23.76 -43.12
CA ILE A 618 2.85 -22.61 -43.58
C ILE A 618 1.44 -23.04 -44.03
N ILE A 619 1.33 -24.13 -44.80
CA ILE A 619 0.03 -24.67 -45.23
C ILE A 619 -0.81 -25.05 -44.02
N ARG A 620 -0.21 -25.75 -43.04
CA ARG A 620 -0.88 -26.12 -41.80
C ARG A 620 -1.31 -24.90 -41.00
N ALA A 621 -0.47 -23.88 -40.87
CA ALA A 621 -0.78 -22.64 -40.18
C ALA A 621 -1.96 -21.90 -40.83
N LYS A 622 -1.99 -21.81 -42.17
CA LYS A 622 -3.12 -21.24 -42.92
C LYS A 622 -4.41 -22.03 -42.69
N ARG A 623 -4.34 -23.36 -42.63
CA ARG A 623 -5.50 -24.21 -42.32
C ARG A 623 -5.99 -23.98 -40.89
N LEU A 624 -5.10 -23.95 -39.89
CA LEU A 624 -5.46 -23.66 -38.50
C LEU A 624 -6.12 -22.28 -38.37
N ARG A 625 -5.56 -21.26 -39.03
CA ARG A 625 -6.14 -19.92 -39.11
C ARG A 625 -7.55 -19.95 -39.70
N GLN A 626 -7.77 -20.67 -40.80
CA GLN A 626 -9.08 -20.77 -41.42
C GLN A 626 -10.08 -21.50 -40.52
N ASN A 627 -9.69 -22.63 -39.92
CA ASN A 627 -10.53 -23.36 -38.99
C ASN A 627 -11.00 -22.49 -37.81
N ILE A 628 -10.14 -21.60 -37.31
CA ILE A 628 -10.51 -20.64 -36.27
C ILE A 628 -11.44 -19.57 -36.83
N LEU A 629 -11.14 -18.99 -38.00
CA LEU A 629 -12.00 -18.01 -38.67
C LEU A 629 -13.42 -18.54 -38.89
N ASP A 630 -13.57 -19.81 -39.25
CA ASP A 630 -14.85 -20.48 -39.48
C ASP A 630 -15.69 -20.60 -38.19
N THR A 631 -15.10 -20.36 -37.02
CA THR A 631 -15.84 -20.27 -35.75
C THR A 631 -16.41 -18.88 -35.45
N TYR A 632 -16.14 -17.87 -36.29
CA TYR A 632 -16.62 -16.51 -36.09
C TYR A 632 -17.67 -16.14 -37.13
N ASP A 633 -18.85 -15.72 -36.66
CA ASP A 633 -19.85 -15.10 -37.54
C ASP A 633 -19.37 -13.73 -38.03
N GLN A 634 -19.36 -13.52 -39.36
CA GLN A 634 -18.78 -12.31 -39.96
C GLN A 634 -19.54 -11.03 -39.58
N ASN A 635 -20.86 -11.10 -39.41
CA ASN A 635 -21.69 -9.95 -39.11
C ASN A 635 -21.61 -9.60 -37.61
N LYS A 636 -21.70 -10.63 -36.75
CA LYS A 636 -21.63 -10.48 -35.29
C LYS A 636 -20.28 -9.91 -34.84
N TYR A 637 -19.19 -10.35 -35.49
CA TYR A 637 -17.83 -9.91 -35.18
C TYR A 637 -17.33 -8.78 -36.08
N LYS A 638 -18.22 -8.06 -36.76
CA LYS A 638 -17.84 -6.87 -37.52
C LYS A 638 -17.24 -5.83 -36.57
N ASP A 639 -16.04 -5.35 -36.87
CA ASP A 639 -15.27 -4.38 -36.08
C ASP A 639 -14.92 -4.86 -34.65
N LEU A 640 -15.02 -6.17 -34.38
CA LEU A 640 -14.62 -6.79 -33.10
C LEU A 640 -13.32 -7.58 -33.25
N PRO A 641 -12.48 -7.62 -32.20
CA PRO A 641 -11.28 -8.43 -32.22
C PRO A 641 -11.64 -9.93 -32.21
N ARG A 642 -10.85 -10.72 -32.94
CA ARG A 642 -10.94 -12.18 -32.99
C ARG A 642 -9.75 -12.77 -32.24
N ARG A 643 -9.78 -12.69 -30.90
CA ARG A 643 -8.61 -12.93 -30.02
C ARG A 643 -7.89 -14.26 -30.31
N ALA A 644 -8.63 -15.35 -30.56
CA ALA A 644 -8.05 -16.66 -30.85
C ALA A 644 -7.21 -16.72 -32.14
N LEU A 645 -7.32 -15.73 -33.05
CA LEU A 645 -6.49 -15.66 -34.25
C LEU A 645 -5.11 -15.03 -34.00
N PHE A 646 -4.93 -14.30 -32.90
CA PHE A 646 -3.76 -13.45 -32.69
C PHE A 646 -2.44 -14.23 -32.80
N GLY A 647 -2.32 -15.37 -32.09
CA GLY A 647 -1.10 -16.18 -32.10
C GLY A 647 -0.73 -16.74 -33.48
N ILE A 648 -1.72 -17.28 -34.21
CA ILE A 648 -1.47 -17.85 -35.54
C ILE A 648 -1.20 -16.77 -36.59
N GLU A 649 -1.84 -15.60 -36.48
CA GLU A 649 -1.58 -14.48 -37.38
C GLU A 649 -0.21 -13.87 -37.15
N GLN A 650 0.25 -13.73 -35.90
CA GLN A 650 1.63 -13.34 -35.59
C GLN A 650 2.64 -14.33 -36.17
N TRP A 651 2.42 -15.63 -35.98
CA TRP A 651 3.31 -16.66 -36.53
C TRP A 651 3.38 -16.57 -38.06
N LEU A 652 2.24 -16.41 -38.72
CA LEU A 652 2.17 -16.27 -40.19
C LEU A 652 2.82 -14.98 -40.68
N GLN A 653 2.72 -13.88 -39.93
CA GLN A 653 3.37 -12.62 -40.28
C GLN A 653 4.89 -12.73 -40.17
N ALA A 654 5.40 -13.32 -39.09
CA ALA A 654 6.83 -13.58 -38.92
C ALA A 654 7.37 -14.52 -40.01
N ALA A 655 6.60 -15.55 -40.39
CA ALA A 655 6.94 -16.47 -41.47
C ALA A 655 6.94 -15.86 -42.88
N ARG A 656 6.29 -14.69 -43.07
CA ARG A 656 6.25 -13.94 -44.35
C ARG A 656 7.33 -12.85 -44.45
N ALA A 657 7.99 -12.50 -43.34
CA ALA A 657 9.05 -11.51 -43.31
C ALA A 657 10.42 -12.04 -43.81
N LEU A 658 10.39 -13.22 -44.45
CA LEU A 658 11.48 -13.97 -45.08
C LEU A 658 11.08 -14.29 -46.51
#